data_AF-A0A9P9K4C1-F1
#
_entry.id   AF-A0A9P9K4C1-F1
#
_cell.length_a   1.000
_cell.length_b   1.000
_cell.length_c   1.000
_cell.angle_alpha   90.00
_cell.angle_beta   90.00
_cell.angle_gamma   90.00
#
_symmetry.space_group_name_H-M   'P 1'
#
loop_
_entity.id
_entity.type
_entity.pdbx_description
1 polymer ?
#
loop_
_entity_poly.entity_id
_entity_poly.type
_entity_poly.pdbx_seq_one_letter_code
_entity_poly.pdbx_strand_id
1 'polypeptide(L)'
;MRHLPLRQCFKPQRLRLFIRPFTMSQKTQEPVITKTSDLPIDEARWITLKKIEYVDQVGKARTWEVATRKTRGKSGVDAVAMGNILLHPSKPASTLLVIQYRPPLDAYTIEWPAGLIDSEETAEEAAVREFKEETGYDCKVLSVSPAQAADPGMTNANMQLAMVEVQLGENDEEPEQRLDDGEHIHREIIPLSELYERLVEYSKRERTVIAAKLFHFAAGMHFAQTQNCKRHSPSIIVPSSVHQTIIMDPNLGFLPCTTDGETNNGAFGLTRPIYPGQSPLPMESRPRVSKACETCRRRKRKQRDSELVSNLEDQVLALKDYVRKLEAACGYANLPDFASSSLEDDGPSMHTEADDGESSAINDVSSMMWRMNLHDSGETSFLGPSGSFCFPVTNHGIEATKTDPTSPELETESVQVLLDLFRQHINPVHHFVPPQVIETLEAPQKTLDSELLQASVLAAASLLADSQKGQMYADRAEAIVMRCCRTSPNIVTVQALAILTWRELALENENNAWLYNCMAASLIVHLGLHVSSLENVMQIPVGPPSGSIDEKSVRVQTFWSVFLMDRISTSMLGRNCMIPWRRVRATPYLKACSSPTTEDTVFDAHCQMWFIHDRYMDKIYSFEFGELEPFERHQLLSEARDHHMTFFRQMGRDLELRKNNMNPQVILLHMVYNMSLLLIHRPYLREPRGSAAHQLSTRTNMTSAHDLVRLIRQYDKEARMENAPFFAVHCVLTAAVSLLLNATSTNSTIRSQSVHRFRVCVDALDKMRWPRANRGLLLLKELAHRWKVVSALPMRHSVPLGMATTATPQVEDTVNDSLDWGMLFANLEEPLNLDTIDLSTPTGEWVFHESD
;
A
#
# COMPACT_ATOMS: atom_id res chain seq x y z
N MET A 1 -24.58 -59.68 -13.64
CA MET A 1 -25.35 -59.56 -12.37
C MET A 1 -25.07 -58.20 -11.76
N ARG A 2 -26.15 -57.41 -11.50
CA ARG A 2 -26.41 -56.39 -10.44
C ARG A 2 -25.38 -55.24 -10.26
N HIS A 3 -25.69 -53.98 -10.61
CA HIS A 3 -26.51 -52.93 -9.93
C HIS A 3 -25.84 -52.23 -8.71
N LEU A 4 -25.45 -50.93 -8.89
CA LEU A 4 -25.65 -49.66 -8.10
C LEU A 4 -25.92 -49.68 -6.56
N PRO A 5 -25.91 -48.56 -5.76
CA PRO A 5 -25.20 -47.23 -5.77
C PRO A 5 -24.87 -46.56 -4.37
N LEU A 6 -24.28 -45.34 -4.40
CA LEU A 6 -24.46 -44.08 -3.59
C LEU A 6 -24.46 -43.96 -2.02
N ARG A 7 -23.72 -42.93 -1.53
CA ARG A 7 -23.92 -41.97 -0.38
C ARG A 7 -24.41 -42.45 1.01
N GLN A 8 -23.67 -42.08 2.08
CA GLN A 8 -24.18 -41.62 3.42
C GLN A 8 -23.01 -41.02 4.25
N CYS A 9 -22.97 -39.72 4.53
CA CYS A 9 -23.45 -39.04 5.75
C CYS A 9 -22.92 -39.61 7.09
N PHE A 10 -21.83 -39.07 7.62
CA PHE A 10 -21.50 -39.16 9.05
C PHE A 10 -22.04 -37.93 9.79
N LYS A 11 -23.04 -38.14 10.65
CA LYS A 11 -23.56 -37.14 11.60
C LYS A 11 -22.56 -36.95 12.76
N PRO A 12 -22.40 -35.74 13.32
CA PRO A 12 -21.67 -35.56 14.57
C PRO A 12 -22.52 -36.08 15.74
N GLN A 13 -21.92 -36.94 16.57
CA GLN A 13 -22.50 -37.39 17.83
C GLN A 13 -22.47 -36.24 18.84
N ARG A 14 -23.65 -35.87 19.35
CA ARG A 14 -23.80 -34.97 20.51
C ARG A 14 -23.21 -35.65 21.75
N LEU A 15 -22.03 -35.22 22.20
CA LEU A 15 -21.58 -35.42 23.57
C LEU A 15 -22.40 -34.48 24.47
N ARG A 16 -23.36 -35.04 25.20
CA ARG A 16 -24.04 -34.38 26.31
C ARG A 16 -23.02 -34.23 27.45
N LEU A 17 -22.60 -33.00 27.75
CA LEU A 17 -21.92 -32.72 29.02
C LEU A 17 -22.93 -32.95 30.16
N PHE A 18 -22.56 -33.81 31.09
CA PHE A 18 -23.27 -34.03 32.34
C PHE A 18 -23.11 -32.79 33.23
N ILE A 19 -24.17 -32.00 33.37
CA ILE A 19 -24.28 -31.00 34.44
C ILE A 19 -24.67 -31.75 35.72
N ARG A 20 -23.77 -31.79 36.71
CA ARG A 20 -24.13 -32.18 38.08
C ARG A 20 -24.96 -31.04 38.70
N PRO A 21 -26.09 -31.33 39.36
CA PRO A 21 -26.91 -30.30 39.98
C PRO A 21 -26.32 -29.94 41.36
N PHE A 22 -26.05 -28.65 41.57
CA PHE A 22 -25.78 -28.11 42.91
C PHE A 22 -27.03 -27.37 43.39
N THR A 23 -27.49 -27.70 44.60
CA THR A 23 -28.74 -27.20 45.19
C THR A 23 -28.53 -25.95 46.06
N MET A 24 -29.22 -24.88 45.65
CA MET A 24 -29.77 -23.70 46.33
C MET A 24 -28.93 -22.86 47.31
N SER A 25 -28.72 -21.58 46.97
CA SER A 25 -29.48 -20.47 47.60
C SER A 25 -28.98 -19.08 47.15
N GLN A 26 -29.42 -18.60 46.00
CA GLN A 26 -29.72 -17.19 45.73
C GLN A 26 -30.52 -17.15 44.43
N LYS A 27 -31.61 -16.37 44.39
CA LYS A 27 -32.33 -16.12 43.12
C LYS A 27 -31.39 -15.29 42.23
N THR A 28 -30.60 -15.96 41.40
CA THR A 28 -29.79 -15.31 40.38
C THR A 28 -30.70 -14.93 39.21
N GLN A 29 -31.31 -13.75 39.29
CA GLN A 29 -31.90 -13.14 38.10
C GLN A 29 -30.78 -12.66 37.18
N GLU A 30 -31.03 -12.69 35.87
CA GLU A 30 -30.11 -12.07 34.90
C GLU A 30 -30.04 -10.55 35.15
N PRO A 31 -28.87 -9.91 35.03
CA PRO A 31 -28.76 -8.47 35.14
C PRO A 31 -29.54 -7.78 34.01
N VAL A 32 -30.36 -6.80 34.40
CA VAL A 32 -31.21 -6.01 33.51
C VAL A 32 -31.09 -4.55 33.90
N ILE A 33 -30.87 -3.70 32.90
CA ILE A 33 -30.96 -2.25 33.07
C ILE A 33 -32.44 -1.87 33.26
N THR A 34 -32.79 -1.37 34.43
CA THR A 34 -34.18 -0.97 34.76
C THR A 34 -34.51 0.44 34.32
N LYS A 35 -33.52 1.34 34.29
CA LYS A 35 -33.64 2.73 33.87
C LYS A 35 -32.27 3.31 33.52
N THR A 36 -32.25 4.16 32.50
CA THR A 36 -31.11 5.03 32.17
C THR A 36 -31.57 6.48 32.26
N SER A 37 -30.78 7.35 32.89
CA SER A 37 -31.03 8.80 32.97
C SER A 37 -29.70 9.54 33.02
N ASP A 38 -29.71 10.81 32.62
CA ASP A 38 -28.54 11.68 32.72
C ASP A 38 -28.11 11.83 34.19
N LEU A 39 -26.81 11.71 34.44
CA LEU A 39 -26.21 11.85 35.77
C LEU A 39 -25.53 13.23 35.88
N PRO A 40 -26.00 14.11 36.79
CA PRO A 40 -25.30 15.37 37.08
C PRO A 40 -23.84 15.14 37.51
N ILE A 41 -22.92 16.00 37.05
CA ILE A 41 -21.46 15.83 37.24
C ILE A 41 -21.05 15.94 38.72
N ASP A 42 -21.78 16.74 39.49
CA ASP A 42 -21.64 16.92 40.93
C ASP A 42 -22.04 15.66 41.71
N GLU A 43 -22.99 14.88 41.19
CA GLU A 43 -23.39 13.59 41.76
C GLU A 43 -22.48 12.43 41.33
N ALA A 44 -21.68 12.60 40.27
CA ALA A 44 -20.82 11.54 39.74
C ALA A 44 -19.64 11.20 40.70
N ARG A 45 -19.61 9.98 41.25
CA ARG A 45 -18.56 9.56 42.20
C ARG A 45 -17.21 9.22 41.55
N TRP A 46 -17.23 8.59 40.37
CA TRP A 46 -16.05 7.92 39.80
C TRP A 46 -15.45 8.66 38.59
N ILE A 47 -16.29 9.31 37.79
CA ILE A 47 -15.92 9.94 36.52
C ILE A 47 -16.33 11.42 36.57
N THR A 48 -15.56 12.28 35.90
CA THR A 48 -15.91 13.66 35.63
C THR A 48 -15.63 13.99 34.17
N LEU A 49 -16.42 14.90 33.60
CA LEU A 49 -16.11 15.49 32.31
C LEU A 49 -15.21 16.71 32.50
N LYS A 50 -14.21 16.83 31.65
CA LYS A 50 -13.37 18.03 31.55
C LYS A 50 -13.40 18.58 30.14
N LYS A 51 -13.37 19.90 30.04
CA LYS A 51 -13.10 20.63 28.82
C LYS A 51 -11.60 20.92 28.78
N ILE A 52 -10.90 20.43 27.77
CA ILE A 52 -9.52 20.77 27.48
C ILE A 52 -9.53 21.86 26.42
N GLU A 53 -8.89 22.99 26.72
CA GLU A 53 -8.58 24.01 25.74
C GLU A 53 -7.10 23.85 25.39
N TYR A 54 -6.82 23.60 24.12
CA TYR A 54 -5.45 23.39 23.65
C TYR A 54 -5.23 24.13 22.35
N VAL A 55 -3.97 24.37 22.02
CA VAL A 55 -3.57 24.92 20.73
C VAL A 55 -3.08 23.75 19.90
N ASP A 56 -3.67 23.56 18.72
CA ASP A 56 -3.26 22.49 17.81
C ASP A 56 -1.92 22.81 17.13
N GLN A 57 -1.41 21.85 16.36
CA GLN A 57 -0.13 21.95 15.66
C GLN A 57 -0.04 23.13 14.66
N VAL A 58 -1.18 23.73 14.27
CA VAL A 58 -1.23 24.91 13.39
C VAL A 58 -1.47 26.21 14.16
N GLY A 59 -1.33 26.21 15.48
CA GLY A 59 -1.50 27.40 16.31
C GLY A 59 -2.97 27.79 16.58
N LYS A 60 -3.93 26.94 16.21
CA LYS A 60 -5.36 27.24 16.37
C LYS A 60 -5.87 26.74 17.73
N ALA A 61 -6.57 27.61 18.45
CA ALA A 61 -7.27 27.23 19.66
C ALA A 61 -8.38 26.21 19.35
N ARG A 62 -8.32 25.07 20.02
CA ARG A 62 -9.27 23.96 19.97
C ARG A 62 -9.84 23.70 21.35
N THR A 63 -11.00 23.07 21.35
CA THR A 63 -11.63 22.53 22.54
C THR A 63 -11.81 21.04 22.36
N TRP A 64 -11.52 20.27 23.40
CA TRP A 64 -11.76 18.84 23.48
C TRP A 64 -12.54 18.51 24.74
N GLU A 65 -13.46 17.55 24.66
CA GLU A 65 -14.19 17.04 25.81
C GLU A 65 -13.61 15.68 26.19
N VAL A 66 -13.30 15.48 27.47
CA VAL A 66 -12.67 14.25 27.95
C VAL A 66 -13.36 13.73 29.21
N ALA A 67 -13.62 12.43 29.23
CA ALA A 67 -14.00 11.73 30.46
C ALA A 67 -12.73 11.36 31.26
N THR A 68 -12.67 11.77 32.52
CA THR A 68 -11.51 11.51 33.40
C THR A 68 -11.95 10.87 34.71
N ARG A 69 -11.11 10.00 35.28
CA ARG A 69 -11.35 9.44 36.61
C ARG A 69 -11.10 10.49 37.70
N LYS A 70 -11.97 10.53 38.70
CA LYS A 70 -11.76 11.37 39.91
C LYS A 70 -10.70 10.79 40.85
N THR A 71 -10.40 9.50 40.74
CA THR A 71 -9.60 8.72 41.70
C THR A 71 -8.21 8.32 41.20
N ARG A 72 -7.66 8.99 40.17
CA ARG A 72 -6.33 8.66 39.64
C ARG A 72 -5.25 8.87 40.72
N GLY A 73 -4.46 7.83 40.99
CA GLY A 73 -3.33 7.85 41.93
C GLY A 73 -2.11 8.64 41.41
N LYS A 74 -1.11 8.83 42.28
CA LYS A 74 0.12 9.60 41.95
C LYS A 74 1.01 8.92 40.91
N SER A 75 0.90 7.60 40.75
CA SER A 75 1.65 6.80 39.77
C SER A 75 1.31 7.16 38.31
N GLY A 76 0.15 7.79 38.07
CA GLY A 76 -0.29 8.17 36.74
C GLY A 76 -0.83 7.02 35.88
N VAL A 77 -0.90 5.79 36.43
CA VAL A 77 -1.49 4.60 35.80
C VAL A 77 -2.77 4.22 36.54
N ASP A 78 -3.87 4.00 35.81
CA ASP A 78 -5.17 3.74 36.45
C ASP A 78 -5.45 2.26 36.77
N ALA A 79 -4.93 1.33 35.96
CA ALA A 79 -5.28 -0.09 36.04
C ALA A 79 -4.18 -1.01 35.52
N VAL A 80 -4.31 -2.30 35.79
CA VAL A 80 -3.48 -3.37 35.21
C VAL A 80 -4.37 -4.44 34.58
N ALA A 81 -3.99 -4.92 33.39
CA ALA A 81 -4.59 -6.11 32.77
C ALA A 81 -3.60 -7.27 32.83
N MET A 82 -4.10 -8.49 33.02
CA MET A 82 -3.26 -9.67 33.25
C MET A 82 -3.41 -10.69 32.12
N GLY A 83 -2.55 -10.58 31.11
CA GLY A 83 -2.38 -11.65 30.13
C GLY A 83 -1.72 -12.84 30.82
N ASN A 84 -2.30 -14.04 30.71
CA ASN A 84 -1.89 -15.15 31.56
C ASN A 84 -1.72 -16.46 30.79
N ILE A 85 -0.77 -17.28 31.24
CA ILE A 85 -0.52 -18.64 30.76
C ILE A 85 -0.55 -19.60 31.95
N LEU A 86 -1.43 -20.59 31.86
CA LEU A 86 -1.55 -21.69 32.80
C LEU A 86 -0.79 -22.90 32.24
N LEU A 87 0.19 -23.36 33.02
CA LEU A 87 1.02 -24.52 32.70
C LEU A 87 0.63 -25.70 33.59
N HIS A 88 0.21 -26.80 32.95
CA HIS A 88 -0.19 -28.02 33.62
C HIS A 88 0.65 -29.20 33.09
N PRO A 89 1.12 -30.14 33.93
CA PRO A 89 2.00 -31.23 33.53
C PRO A 89 1.48 -32.08 32.36
N SER A 90 0.16 -32.27 32.29
CA SER A 90 -0.50 -33.16 31.32
C SER A 90 -1.53 -32.49 30.39
N LYS A 91 -1.70 -31.16 30.46
CA LYS A 91 -2.68 -30.41 29.61
C LYS A 91 -1.96 -29.34 28.79
N PRO A 92 -2.48 -28.97 27.61
CA PRO A 92 -1.88 -27.91 26.80
C PRO A 92 -1.86 -26.56 27.55
N ALA A 93 -0.85 -25.74 27.23
CA ALA A 93 -0.76 -24.38 27.75
C ALA A 93 -2.06 -23.61 27.43
N SER A 94 -2.66 -23.04 28.47
CA SER A 94 -4.00 -22.45 28.40
C SER A 94 -3.99 -21.03 28.94
N THR A 95 -5.02 -20.25 28.64
CA THR A 95 -5.24 -18.92 29.23
C THR A 95 -6.57 -18.94 29.98
N LEU A 96 -6.63 -18.23 31.09
CA LEU A 96 -7.82 -18.01 31.89
C LEU A 96 -8.44 -16.67 31.50
N LEU A 97 -9.72 -16.72 31.19
CA LEU A 97 -10.58 -15.60 30.86
C LEU A 97 -11.59 -15.38 31.98
N VAL A 98 -12.03 -14.14 32.13
CA VAL A 98 -13.14 -13.76 33.00
C VAL A 98 -14.31 -13.29 32.15
N ILE A 99 -15.52 -13.68 32.56
CA ILE A 99 -16.78 -13.33 31.92
C ILE A 99 -17.63 -12.62 32.97
N GLN A 100 -17.97 -11.36 32.71
CA GLN A 100 -18.77 -10.57 33.63
C GLN A 100 -19.69 -9.60 32.90
N TYR A 101 -20.81 -9.25 33.52
CA TYR A 101 -21.75 -8.29 32.97
C TYR A 101 -21.23 -6.86 33.16
N ARG A 102 -21.14 -6.08 32.08
CA ARG A 102 -20.76 -4.66 32.11
C ARG A 102 -22.00 -3.81 31.81
N PRO A 103 -22.57 -3.11 32.82
CA PRO A 103 -23.74 -2.26 32.61
C PRO A 103 -23.62 -1.25 31.46
N PRO A 104 -22.44 -0.62 31.18
CA PRO A 104 -22.31 0.30 30.06
C PRO A 104 -22.57 -0.30 28.66
N LEU A 105 -22.47 -1.64 28.53
CA LEU A 105 -22.68 -2.35 27.26
C LEU A 105 -23.99 -3.15 27.22
N ASP A 106 -24.71 -3.22 28.35
CA ASP A 106 -25.83 -4.16 28.57
C ASP A 106 -25.51 -5.61 28.12
N ALA A 107 -24.26 -6.03 28.31
CA ALA A 107 -23.73 -7.27 27.80
C ALA A 107 -22.67 -7.88 28.72
N TYR A 108 -22.46 -9.18 28.58
CA TYR A 108 -21.34 -9.90 29.17
C TYR A 108 -20.08 -9.65 28.35
N THR A 109 -19.03 -9.17 29.02
CA THR A 109 -17.71 -9.03 28.42
C THR A 109 -16.85 -10.24 28.71
N ILE A 110 -16.16 -10.73 27.68
CA ILE A 110 -15.13 -11.75 27.80
C ILE A 110 -13.78 -11.07 27.71
N GLU A 111 -13.02 -11.16 28.79
CA GLU A 111 -11.80 -10.38 28.99
C GLU A 111 -10.75 -11.17 29.76
N TRP A 112 -9.54 -10.62 29.82
CA TRP A 112 -8.56 -11.08 30.81
C TRP A 112 -8.85 -10.46 32.17
N PRO A 113 -8.42 -11.12 33.26
CA PRO A 113 -8.43 -10.53 34.59
C PRO A 113 -7.80 -9.13 34.58
N ALA A 114 -8.38 -8.18 35.30
CA ALA A 114 -7.92 -6.80 35.32
C ALA A 114 -8.46 -6.03 36.53
N GLY A 115 -7.61 -5.21 37.14
CA GLY A 115 -7.95 -4.46 38.35
C GLY A 115 -7.38 -3.04 38.38
N LEU A 116 -7.83 -2.25 39.35
CA LEU A 116 -7.30 -0.89 39.55
C LEU A 116 -6.00 -0.95 40.34
N ILE A 117 -5.13 0.04 40.11
CA ILE A 117 -3.88 0.18 40.86
C ILE A 117 -4.14 1.17 42.01
N ASP A 118 -3.96 0.70 43.25
CA ASP A 118 -4.06 1.51 44.44
C ASP A 118 -2.87 2.47 44.59
N SER A 119 -3.03 3.50 45.43
CA SER A 119 -2.08 4.64 45.47
C SER A 119 -0.66 4.30 45.95
N GLU A 120 -0.48 3.15 46.61
CA GLU A 120 0.78 2.73 47.24
C GLU A 120 1.32 1.40 46.67
N GLU A 121 0.74 0.88 45.59
CA GLU A 121 1.19 -0.37 44.95
C GLU A 121 1.73 -0.15 43.53
N THR A 122 2.64 -1.03 43.11
CA THR A 122 3.12 -1.14 41.73
C THR A 122 2.13 -1.92 40.87
N ALA A 123 2.25 -1.81 39.54
CA ALA A 123 1.40 -2.58 38.63
C ALA A 123 1.63 -4.10 38.77
N GLU A 124 2.84 -4.52 39.12
CA GLU A 124 3.20 -5.90 39.44
C GLU A 124 2.47 -6.39 40.69
N GLU A 125 2.48 -5.61 41.77
CA GLU A 125 1.81 -5.95 43.04
C GLU A 125 0.29 -5.99 42.85
N ALA A 126 -0.27 -5.01 42.16
CA ALA A 126 -1.68 -4.98 41.78
C ALA A 126 -2.06 -6.22 40.95
N ALA A 127 -1.24 -6.59 39.96
CA ALA A 127 -1.51 -7.76 39.12
C ALA A 127 -1.57 -9.06 39.92
N VAL A 128 -0.67 -9.25 40.90
CA VAL A 128 -0.68 -10.45 41.75
C VAL A 128 -1.91 -10.47 42.67
N ARG A 129 -2.25 -9.32 43.27
CA ARG A 129 -3.41 -9.17 44.16
C ARG A 129 -4.72 -9.43 43.43
N GLU A 130 -4.97 -8.67 42.37
CA GLU A 130 -6.20 -8.70 41.57
C GLU A 130 -6.39 -10.06 40.89
N PHE A 131 -5.31 -10.65 40.36
CA PHE A 131 -5.40 -11.98 39.73
C PHE A 131 -5.79 -13.05 40.75
N LYS A 132 -5.31 -12.95 41.99
CA LYS A 132 -5.69 -13.87 43.07
C LYS A 132 -7.13 -13.64 43.54
N GLU A 133 -7.58 -12.40 43.61
CA GLU A 133 -8.95 -12.03 43.98
C GLU A 133 -9.96 -12.54 42.94
N GLU A 134 -9.77 -12.20 41.67
CA GLU A 134 -10.70 -12.55 40.59
C GLU A 134 -10.68 -14.03 40.21
N THR A 135 -9.53 -14.71 40.32
CA THR A 135 -9.37 -16.08 39.78
C THR A 135 -9.14 -17.15 40.84
N GLY A 136 -8.65 -16.76 42.03
CA GLY A 136 -8.20 -17.65 43.09
C GLY A 136 -6.76 -18.18 42.92
N TYR A 137 -6.14 -17.98 41.76
CA TYR A 137 -4.81 -18.55 41.46
C TYR A 137 -3.67 -17.64 41.92
N ASP A 138 -2.62 -18.26 42.45
CA ASP A 138 -1.32 -17.61 42.61
C ASP A 138 -0.60 -17.55 41.25
N CYS A 139 0.04 -16.41 40.97
CA CYS A 139 0.74 -16.21 39.71
C CYS A 139 2.13 -15.59 39.92
N LYS A 140 3.01 -15.82 38.94
CA LYS A 140 4.30 -15.16 38.83
C LYS A 140 4.25 -14.15 37.70
N VAL A 141 4.56 -12.89 37.99
CA VAL A 141 4.69 -11.86 36.96
C VAL A 141 5.97 -12.11 36.14
N LEU A 142 5.83 -12.19 34.82
CA LEU A 142 6.92 -12.39 33.87
C LEU A 142 7.43 -11.05 33.31
N SER A 143 6.52 -10.13 33.03
CA SER A 143 6.84 -8.81 32.48
C SER A 143 5.69 -7.84 32.66
N VAL A 144 5.99 -6.55 32.78
CA VAL A 144 5.00 -5.48 32.76
C VAL A 144 5.34 -4.51 31.63
N SER A 145 4.32 -4.12 30.87
CA SER A 145 4.47 -3.19 29.74
C SER A 145 4.54 -1.73 30.22
N PRO A 146 4.98 -0.79 29.35
CA PRO A 146 4.73 0.63 29.57
C PRO A 146 3.22 0.93 29.64
N ALA A 147 2.85 2.09 30.19
CA ALA A 147 1.45 2.51 30.24
C ALA A 147 0.83 2.65 28.83
N GLN A 148 -0.39 2.15 28.68
CA GLN A 148 -1.15 2.09 27.43
C GLN A 148 -2.48 2.78 27.60
N ALA A 149 -2.88 3.62 26.65
CA ALA A 149 -4.21 4.25 26.67
C ALA A 149 -5.30 3.20 26.43
N ALA A 150 -6.37 3.25 27.23
CA ALA A 150 -7.50 2.35 27.08
C ALA A 150 -8.43 2.76 25.93
N ASP A 151 -8.71 4.07 25.81
CA ASP A 151 -9.48 4.67 24.72
C ASP A 151 -9.09 6.17 24.55
N PRO A 152 -7.98 6.44 23.84
CA PRO A 152 -7.39 7.79 23.78
C PRO A 152 -8.24 8.82 23.04
N GLY A 153 -9.31 8.41 22.33
CA GLY A 153 -10.22 9.32 21.65
C GLY A 153 -11.25 9.97 22.56
N MET A 154 -11.50 9.39 23.74
CA MET A 154 -12.60 9.80 24.62
C MET A 154 -12.16 10.04 26.07
N THR A 155 -11.15 9.32 26.56
CA THR A 155 -10.72 9.35 27.95
C THR A 155 -9.21 9.37 28.07
N ASN A 156 -8.70 9.96 29.16
CA ASN A 156 -7.31 9.82 29.53
C ASN A 156 -6.99 8.50 30.24
N ALA A 157 -7.98 7.60 30.41
CA ALA A 157 -7.83 6.34 31.11
C ALA A 157 -6.72 5.46 30.49
N ASN A 158 -5.86 4.92 31.33
CA ASN A 158 -4.72 4.09 30.89
C ASN A 158 -4.57 2.84 31.76
N MET A 159 -3.70 1.93 31.31
CA MET A 159 -3.33 0.74 32.08
C MET A 159 -1.97 0.19 31.67
N GLN A 160 -1.39 -0.69 32.49
CA GLN A 160 -0.27 -1.54 32.08
C GLN A 160 -0.75 -2.98 31.83
N LEU A 161 -0.03 -3.71 30.97
CA LEU A 161 -0.25 -5.14 30.74
C LEU A 161 0.82 -5.91 31.52
N ALA A 162 0.39 -6.71 32.48
CA ALA A 162 1.23 -7.70 33.15
C ALA A 162 1.04 -9.05 32.45
N MET A 163 2.14 -9.68 32.02
CA MET A 163 2.13 -11.08 31.61
C MET A 163 2.43 -11.94 32.82
N VAL A 164 1.56 -12.88 33.15
CA VAL A 164 1.68 -13.74 34.33
C VAL A 164 1.66 -15.22 33.97
N GLU A 165 2.35 -16.02 34.77
CA GLU A 165 2.43 -17.47 34.64
C GLU A 165 1.85 -18.14 35.89
N VAL A 166 1.04 -19.16 35.69
CA VAL A 166 0.46 -19.98 36.75
C VAL A 166 0.91 -21.42 36.55
N GLN A 167 1.58 -21.97 37.56
CA GLN A 167 2.00 -23.37 37.57
C GLN A 167 0.94 -24.20 38.30
N LEU A 168 0.34 -25.17 37.61
CA LEU A 168 -0.65 -26.07 38.18
C LEU A 168 -0.04 -27.46 38.45
N GLY A 169 -0.43 -28.11 39.54
CA GLY A 169 -0.20 -29.52 39.83
C GLY A 169 -1.25 -30.44 39.20
N GLU A 170 -0.96 -31.75 39.12
CA GLU A 170 -1.88 -32.73 38.50
C GLU A 170 -3.21 -32.90 39.23
N ASN A 171 -3.23 -32.64 40.54
CA ASN A 171 -4.38 -32.82 41.42
C ASN A 171 -4.77 -31.52 42.14
N ASP A 172 -4.39 -30.36 41.61
CA ASP A 172 -4.77 -29.09 42.21
C ASP A 172 -6.28 -28.90 42.06
N GLU A 173 -6.95 -28.70 43.19
CA GLU A 173 -8.36 -28.31 43.19
C GLU A 173 -8.51 -26.90 42.63
N GLU A 174 -9.67 -26.61 42.04
CA GLU A 174 -9.96 -25.27 41.52
C GLU A 174 -10.05 -24.30 42.71
N PRO A 175 -9.20 -23.26 42.78
CA PRO A 175 -9.14 -22.40 43.96
C PRO A 175 -10.42 -21.58 44.12
N GLU A 176 -10.71 -21.11 45.33
CA GLU A 176 -11.86 -20.23 45.58
C GLU A 176 -11.53 -18.77 45.20
N GLN A 177 -12.46 -18.11 44.50
CA GLN A 177 -12.37 -16.68 44.17
C GLN A 177 -12.67 -15.82 45.41
N ARG A 178 -12.11 -14.62 45.48
CA ARG A 178 -12.39 -13.62 46.51
C ARG A 178 -12.84 -12.33 45.83
N LEU A 179 -14.08 -12.35 45.33
CA LEU A 179 -14.68 -11.27 44.57
C LEU A 179 -15.19 -10.16 45.49
N ASP A 180 -15.12 -8.91 45.02
CA ASP A 180 -15.67 -7.76 45.73
C ASP A 180 -17.20 -7.69 45.60
N ASP A 181 -17.84 -6.92 46.50
CA ASP A 181 -19.29 -6.74 46.50
C ASP A 181 -19.76 -6.08 45.18
N GLY A 182 -20.61 -6.79 44.45
CA GLY A 182 -21.09 -6.41 43.11
C GLY A 182 -20.40 -7.14 41.96
N GLU A 183 -19.29 -7.83 42.20
CA GLU A 183 -18.60 -8.60 41.18
C GLU A 183 -19.20 -10.00 41.00
N HIS A 184 -19.59 -10.31 39.77
CA HIS A 184 -20.14 -11.62 39.39
C HIS A 184 -19.33 -12.15 38.22
N ILE A 185 -18.15 -12.71 38.53
CA ILE A 185 -17.16 -13.15 37.56
C ILE A 185 -17.24 -14.66 37.36
N HIS A 186 -17.47 -15.09 36.13
CA HIS A 186 -17.31 -16.48 35.72
C HIS A 186 -15.95 -16.67 35.03
N ARG A 187 -15.18 -17.65 35.49
CA ARG A 187 -13.87 -18.00 34.90
C ARG A 187 -13.99 -19.07 33.84
N GLU A 188 -13.25 -18.93 32.76
CA GLU A 188 -13.15 -19.95 31.72
C GLU A 188 -11.69 -20.13 31.28
N ILE A 189 -11.21 -21.38 31.32
CA ILE A 189 -9.85 -21.74 30.91
C ILE A 189 -9.92 -22.33 29.49
N ILE A 190 -9.16 -21.73 28.57
CA ILE A 190 -9.16 -22.10 27.15
C ILE A 190 -7.72 -22.40 26.69
N PRO A 191 -7.48 -23.52 25.98
CA PRO A 191 -6.18 -23.76 25.34
C PRO A 191 -5.78 -22.60 24.43
N LEU A 192 -4.52 -22.16 24.52
CA LEU A 192 -4.03 -21.03 23.71
C LEU A 192 -4.17 -21.28 22.20
N SER A 193 -4.10 -22.54 21.76
CA SER A 193 -4.30 -22.94 20.37
C SER A 193 -5.72 -22.71 19.85
N GLU A 194 -6.72 -22.68 20.73
CA GLU A 194 -8.13 -22.55 20.38
C GLU A 194 -8.69 -21.15 20.66
N LEU A 195 -7.89 -20.28 21.31
CA LEU A 195 -8.32 -18.98 21.81
C LEU A 195 -9.02 -18.14 20.73
N TYR A 196 -8.40 -17.98 19.56
CA TYR A 196 -8.97 -17.15 18.48
C TYR A 196 -10.33 -17.68 18.00
N GLU A 197 -10.43 -18.97 17.72
CA GLU A 197 -11.66 -19.59 17.22
C GLU A 197 -12.78 -19.51 18.27
N ARG A 198 -12.45 -19.72 19.55
CA ARG A 198 -13.40 -19.59 20.67
C ARG A 198 -13.91 -18.17 20.83
N LEU A 199 -13.04 -17.15 20.74
CA LEU A 199 -13.48 -15.75 20.81
C LEU A 199 -14.37 -15.37 19.62
N VAL A 200 -14.08 -15.86 18.41
CA VAL A 200 -14.96 -15.68 17.23
C VAL A 200 -16.31 -16.36 17.45
N GLU A 201 -16.35 -17.54 18.06
CA GLU A 201 -17.60 -18.21 18.41
C GLU A 201 -18.41 -17.40 19.44
N TYR A 202 -17.76 -16.91 20.49
CA TYR A 202 -18.39 -16.11 21.53
C TYR A 202 -18.96 -14.79 21.03
N SER A 203 -18.29 -14.15 20.08
CA SER A 203 -18.77 -12.90 19.46
C SER A 203 -20.13 -13.05 18.75
N LYS A 204 -20.57 -14.29 18.47
CA LYS A 204 -21.86 -14.58 17.84
C LYS A 204 -22.98 -14.81 18.85
N ARG A 205 -22.67 -14.91 20.15
CA ARG A 205 -23.66 -15.10 21.20
C ARG A 205 -24.38 -13.79 21.48
N GLU A 206 -25.68 -13.88 21.76
CA GLU A 206 -26.46 -12.71 22.17
C GLU A 206 -25.91 -12.14 23.48
N ARG A 207 -25.99 -10.81 23.63
CA ARG A 207 -25.50 -10.06 24.81
C ARG A 207 -24.07 -10.41 25.23
N THR A 208 -23.19 -10.74 24.28
CA THR A 208 -21.78 -11.06 24.53
C THR A 208 -20.87 -10.16 23.70
N VAL A 209 -19.85 -9.59 24.33
CA VAL A 209 -18.86 -8.71 23.68
C VAL A 209 -17.46 -9.16 24.07
N ILE A 210 -16.55 -9.25 23.11
CA ILE A 210 -15.15 -9.60 23.40
C ILE A 210 -14.38 -8.31 23.65
N ALA A 211 -13.63 -8.25 24.75
CA ALA A 211 -12.76 -7.11 25.03
C ALA A 211 -11.69 -6.97 23.93
N ALA A 212 -11.54 -5.77 23.40
CA ALA A 212 -10.67 -5.50 22.25
C ALA A 212 -9.22 -5.95 22.49
N LYS A 213 -8.68 -5.73 23.70
CA LYS A 213 -7.30 -6.10 24.06
C LYS A 213 -7.07 -7.62 23.94
N LEU A 214 -8.02 -8.41 24.47
CA LEU A 214 -7.98 -9.87 24.39
C LEU A 214 -8.11 -10.35 22.94
N PHE A 215 -9.03 -9.76 22.18
CA PHE A 215 -9.23 -10.16 20.78
C PHE A 215 -8.02 -9.81 19.90
N HIS A 216 -7.42 -8.63 20.08
CA HIS A 216 -6.23 -8.22 19.34
C HIS A 216 -5.04 -9.16 19.62
N PHE A 217 -4.85 -9.58 20.87
CA PHE A 217 -3.82 -10.57 21.21
C PHE A 217 -4.08 -11.91 20.52
N ALA A 218 -5.29 -12.45 20.62
CA ALA A 218 -5.66 -13.72 20.00
C ALA A 218 -5.52 -13.67 18.46
N ALA A 219 -5.96 -12.58 17.83
CA ALA A 219 -5.82 -12.37 16.40
C ALA A 219 -4.35 -12.26 15.97
N GLY A 220 -3.50 -11.60 16.76
CA GLY A 220 -2.06 -11.54 16.54
C GLY A 220 -1.39 -12.91 16.62
N MET A 221 -1.73 -13.72 17.64
CA MET A 221 -1.24 -15.11 17.75
C MET A 221 -1.68 -15.98 16.58
N HIS A 222 -2.96 -15.92 16.21
CA HIS A 222 -3.52 -16.67 15.09
C HIS A 222 -2.89 -16.24 13.76
N PHE A 223 -2.67 -14.94 13.56
CA PHE A 223 -1.95 -14.41 12.41
C PHE A 223 -0.53 -14.99 12.34
N ALA A 224 0.24 -14.95 13.44
CA ALA A 224 1.59 -15.51 13.48
C ALA A 224 1.61 -17.02 13.14
N GLN A 225 0.65 -17.80 13.64
CA GLN A 225 0.54 -19.23 13.35
C GLN A 225 0.15 -19.51 11.89
N THR A 226 -0.83 -18.79 11.35
CA THR A 226 -1.34 -19.01 9.98
C THR A 226 -0.38 -18.52 8.89
N GLN A 227 0.41 -17.48 9.16
CA GLN A 227 1.46 -17.03 8.25
C GLN A 227 2.68 -17.97 8.23
N ASN A 228 3.00 -18.63 9.35
CA ASN A 228 4.07 -19.64 9.44
C ASN A 228 3.75 -20.95 8.70
N CYS A 229 2.48 -21.29 8.45
CA CYS A 229 2.12 -22.47 7.65
C CYS A 229 2.36 -22.33 6.14
N LYS A 230 2.69 -21.12 5.64
CA LYS A 230 2.97 -20.87 4.21
C LYS A 230 4.45 -20.63 3.88
N ARG A 231 5.33 -20.59 4.88
CA ARG A 231 6.80 -20.52 4.70
C ARG A 231 7.42 -21.78 5.33
N HIS A 232 8.43 -22.36 4.69
CA HIS A 232 9.12 -23.58 5.17
C HIS A 232 9.47 -23.46 6.66
N SER A 233 9.24 -24.54 7.40
CA SER A 233 9.42 -24.68 8.83
C SER A 233 10.72 -24.07 9.36
N PRO A 234 10.67 -23.12 10.30
CA PRO A 234 11.65 -23.07 11.37
C PRO A 234 11.15 -23.99 12.48
N SER A 235 11.95 -24.98 12.83
CA SER A 235 11.77 -25.78 14.04
C SER A 235 11.63 -24.82 15.23
N ILE A 236 10.45 -24.78 15.86
CA ILE A 236 10.36 -24.28 17.23
C ILE A 236 11.13 -25.31 18.07
N ILE A 237 12.32 -24.92 18.52
CA ILE A 237 13.04 -25.66 19.56
C ILE A 237 12.20 -25.50 20.82
N VAL A 238 11.40 -26.51 21.13
CA VAL A 238 10.87 -26.74 22.47
C VAL A 238 11.95 -27.56 23.19
N PRO A 239 12.66 -27.03 24.19
CA PRO A 239 13.55 -27.86 24.98
C PRO A 239 12.70 -28.70 25.94
N SER A 240 12.44 -29.95 25.58
CA SER A 240 11.86 -30.95 26.47
C SER A 240 12.95 -31.92 26.94
N SER A 241 13.49 -31.72 28.13
CA SER A 241 13.88 -32.81 29.03
C SER A 241 14.02 -32.32 30.48
N VAL A 242 13.09 -32.79 31.32
CA VAL A 242 13.05 -32.58 32.78
C VAL A 242 13.67 -33.81 33.45
N HIS A 243 14.67 -33.65 34.32
CA HIS A 243 14.69 -34.13 35.73
C HIS A 243 16.10 -34.12 36.37
N GLN A 244 16.16 -33.46 37.56
CA GLN A 244 17.00 -33.69 38.75
C GLN A 244 18.54 -33.62 38.59
N THR A 245 19.26 -32.79 39.34
CA THR A 245 19.42 -32.87 40.81
C THR A 245 20.05 -31.58 41.37
N ILE A 246 19.56 -31.15 42.54
CA ILE A 246 20.12 -30.10 43.42
C ILE A 246 21.40 -30.63 44.08
N ILE A 247 22.56 -29.93 43.99
CA ILE A 247 23.55 -29.76 45.09
C ILE A 247 24.29 -28.42 44.90
N MET A 248 24.45 -27.69 46.01
CA MET A 248 25.16 -26.41 46.14
C MET A 248 26.70 -26.54 46.15
N ASP A 249 27.31 -25.38 45.86
CA ASP A 249 28.51 -24.82 46.51
C ASP A 249 29.90 -25.12 45.90
N PRO A 250 30.95 -24.38 46.29
CA PRO A 250 31.49 -23.24 45.56
C PRO A 250 33.00 -23.46 45.31
N ASN A 251 33.69 -22.42 44.87
CA ASN A 251 35.15 -22.32 44.69
C ASN A 251 35.70 -22.59 43.29
N LEU A 252 36.68 -21.74 42.99
CA LEU A 252 37.68 -21.78 41.92
C LEU A 252 37.15 -21.22 40.58
N GLY A 253 37.44 -19.99 40.17
CA GLY A 253 38.56 -19.12 40.51
C GLY A 253 39.34 -18.80 39.23
N PHE A 254 39.51 -17.50 38.96
CA PHE A 254 40.61 -16.85 38.23
C PHE A 254 40.98 -17.33 36.80
N LEU A 255 40.71 -16.42 35.82
CA LEU A 255 41.60 -15.84 34.77
C LEU A 255 42.62 -16.74 34.01
N PRO A 256 43.24 -16.29 32.89
CA PRO A 256 42.73 -15.67 31.65
C PRO A 256 43.44 -16.25 30.37
N CYS A 257 43.10 -15.69 29.19
CA CYS A 257 43.92 -15.58 27.96
C CYS A 257 44.46 -16.88 27.29
N THR A 258 44.28 -17.07 25.98
CA THR A 258 45.18 -16.47 24.98
C THR A 258 44.66 -16.69 23.56
N THR A 259 45.16 -15.83 22.68
CA THR A 259 45.02 -15.76 21.23
C THR A 259 45.80 -16.87 20.49
N ASP A 260 45.70 -16.84 19.16
CA ASP A 260 46.48 -17.56 18.14
C ASP A 260 45.73 -18.80 17.63
N GLY A 261 45.54 -19.08 16.35
CA GLY A 261 46.23 -18.66 15.13
C GLY A 261 46.42 -19.93 14.27
N GLU A 262 46.14 -19.82 12.98
CA GLU A 262 46.62 -20.72 11.90
C GLU A 262 45.89 -22.04 11.53
N THR A 263 45.21 -21.95 10.38
CA THR A 263 45.33 -22.76 9.13
C THR A 263 45.35 -24.29 9.10
N ASN A 264 44.63 -24.76 8.06
CA ASN A 264 44.87 -25.88 7.14
C ASN A 264 44.10 -27.20 7.29
N ASN A 265 43.20 -27.38 6.30
CA ASN A 265 43.12 -28.50 5.35
C ASN A 265 43.18 -29.95 5.86
N GLY A 266 42.13 -30.70 5.48
CA GLY A 266 42.34 -31.99 4.84
C GLY A 266 41.78 -33.23 5.56
N ALA A 267 40.56 -33.58 5.17
CA ALA A 267 40.18 -34.91 4.67
C ALA A 267 40.17 -36.15 5.59
N PHE A 268 39.13 -36.98 5.34
CA PHE A 268 38.92 -38.38 5.77
C PHE A 268 38.70 -38.58 7.28
N GLY A 269 37.68 -39.28 7.76
CA GLY A 269 36.92 -40.39 7.19
C GLY A 269 37.11 -41.62 8.09
N LEU A 270 36.01 -42.14 8.64
CA LEU A 270 35.85 -43.45 9.31
C LEU A 270 36.44 -43.53 10.73
N THR A 271 35.71 -43.93 11.77
CA THR A 271 35.24 -45.31 11.99
C THR A 271 34.40 -45.37 13.28
N ARG A 272 33.35 -46.21 13.31
CA ARG A 272 32.76 -46.74 14.55
C ARG A 272 33.42 -48.09 14.87
N PRO A 273 33.63 -48.46 16.15
CA PRO A 273 34.28 -49.70 16.52
C PRO A 273 33.33 -50.91 16.44
N ILE A 274 33.95 -52.03 16.05
CA ILE A 274 33.41 -53.38 15.90
C ILE A 274 33.47 -54.11 17.25
N TYR A 275 32.48 -54.94 17.55
CA TYR A 275 32.62 -56.08 18.47
C TYR A 275 32.48 -57.41 17.70
N PRO A 276 33.29 -58.44 18.02
CA PRO A 276 33.38 -59.66 17.22
C PRO A 276 32.51 -60.80 17.76
N GLY A 277 32.13 -61.73 16.86
CA GLY A 277 31.84 -63.11 17.22
C GLY A 277 30.66 -63.74 16.48
N GLN A 278 30.95 -64.49 15.41
CA GLN A 278 30.61 -65.92 15.22
C GLN A 278 30.65 -66.33 13.73
N SER A 279 30.97 -67.62 13.56
CA SER A 279 31.64 -68.32 12.46
C SER A 279 30.74 -68.72 11.25
N PRO A 280 31.30 -69.27 10.15
CA PRO A 280 30.80 -69.07 8.77
C PRO A 280 30.13 -70.28 8.07
N LEU A 281 29.64 -70.01 6.84
CA LEU A 281 29.43 -70.86 5.62
C LEU A 281 27.96 -70.99 5.13
N PRO A 282 27.69 -71.32 3.83
CA PRO A 282 28.23 -70.74 2.59
C PRO A 282 27.15 -70.43 1.50
N MET A 283 27.59 -69.75 0.43
CA MET A 283 27.05 -69.64 -0.96
C MET A 283 25.59 -70.04 -1.27
N GLU A 284 24.84 -69.14 -1.94
CA GLU A 284 24.43 -69.36 -3.35
C GLU A 284 23.78 -68.14 -4.03
N SER A 285 24.21 -67.91 -5.27
CA SER A 285 23.53 -67.37 -6.46
C SER A 285 22.79 -66.02 -6.44
N ARG A 286 23.32 -65.09 -7.24
CA ARG A 286 22.59 -63.96 -7.86
C ARG A 286 21.59 -64.48 -8.90
N PRO A 287 20.59 -63.65 -9.27
CA PRO A 287 20.55 -63.24 -10.66
C PRO A 287 20.50 -61.71 -10.83
N ARG A 288 21.24 -61.25 -11.86
CA ARG A 288 21.15 -59.90 -12.45
C ARG A 288 19.92 -59.83 -13.35
N VAL A 289 19.14 -58.75 -13.26
CA VAL A 289 18.33 -58.25 -14.37
C VAL A 289 18.58 -56.74 -14.53
N SER A 290 18.46 -56.31 -15.78
CA SER A 290 19.14 -55.26 -16.52
C SER A 290 18.44 -53.89 -16.57
N LYS A 291 19.27 -52.86 -16.86
CA LYS A 291 19.04 -51.63 -17.66
C LYS A 291 17.61 -51.06 -17.81
N ALA A 292 17.41 -49.87 -17.24
CA ALA A 292 16.91 -48.59 -17.82
C ALA A 292 16.54 -47.69 -16.61
N CYS A 293 16.79 -46.39 -16.52
CA CYS A 293 16.54 -45.33 -17.49
C CYS A 293 17.33 -44.06 -17.12
N GLU A 294 17.87 -43.40 -18.13
CA GLU A 294 18.78 -42.26 -18.07
C GLU A 294 18.01 -40.92 -18.04
N THR A 295 17.02 -40.78 -17.15
CA THR A 295 16.15 -39.58 -17.05
C THR A 295 15.97 -39.00 -15.65
N CYS A 296 16.78 -39.39 -14.66
CA CYS A 296 16.61 -38.92 -13.27
C CYS A 296 17.73 -38.02 -12.71
N ARG A 297 18.56 -37.38 -13.56
CA ARG A 297 19.57 -36.40 -13.13
C ARG A 297 19.34 -34.98 -13.68
N ARG A 298 18.21 -34.36 -13.32
CA ARG A 298 18.07 -32.88 -13.22
C ARG A 298 17.01 -32.55 -12.15
N ARG A 299 17.35 -32.68 -10.86
CA ARG A 299 16.57 -32.03 -9.80
C ARG A 299 16.87 -30.52 -9.84
N LYS A 300 15.88 -29.73 -10.27
CA LYS A 300 15.90 -28.26 -10.26
C LYS A 300 16.26 -27.76 -8.85
N ARG A 301 17.30 -26.93 -8.75
CA ARG A 301 17.59 -26.10 -7.57
C ARG A 301 16.33 -25.27 -7.27
N LYS A 302 15.86 -25.28 -6.02
CA LYS A 302 14.77 -24.44 -5.54
C LYS A 302 15.27 -22.99 -5.54
N GLN A 303 14.69 -22.14 -6.40
CA GLN A 303 14.99 -20.71 -6.44
C GLN A 303 14.52 -20.10 -5.11
N ARG A 304 15.45 -19.48 -4.36
CA ARG A 304 15.12 -18.74 -3.15
C ARG A 304 14.46 -17.43 -3.61
N ASP A 305 13.37 -17.05 -2.96
CA ASP A 305 12.67 -15.79 -3.23
C ASP A 305 13.55 -14.62 -2.75
N SER A 306 14.38 -14.09 -3.64
CA SER A 306 15.33 -12.99 -3.40
C SER A 306 14.64 -11.75 -2.82
N GLU A 307 13.40 -11.49 -3.24
CA GLU A 307 12.63 -10.32 -2.81
C GLU A 307 12.20 -10.45 -1.34
N LEU A 308 11.84 -11.66 -0.89
CA LEU A 308 11.59 -11.93 0.52
C LEU A 308 12.84 -11.74 1.38
N VAL A 309 14.00 -12.19 0.88
CA VAL A 309 15.28 -12.05 1.58
C VAL A 309 15.67 -10.59 1.69
N SER A 310 15.60 -9.84 0.60
CA SER A 310 15.89 -8.41 0.57
C SER A 310 14.95 -7.58 1.46
N ASN A 311 13.66 -7.94 1.52
CA ASN A 311 12.70 -7.30 2.43
C ASN A 311 13.03 -7.56 3.91
N LEU A 312 13.45 -8.77 4.25
CA LEU A 312 13.88 -9.11 5.60
C LEU A 312 15.19 -8.40 5.95
N GLU A 313 16.11 -8.26 4.99
CA GLU A 313 17.37 -7.52 5.17
C GLU A 313 17.11 -6.03 5.42
N ASP A 314 16.22 -5.38 4.65
CA ASP A 314 15.83 -3.98 4.87
C ASP A 314 15.17 -3.78 6.25
N GLN A 315 14.28 -4.68 6.65
CA GLN A 315 13.60 -4.64 7.95
C GLN A 315 14.59 -4.85 9.11
N VAL A 316 15.54 -5.78 8.96
CA VAL A 316 16.60 -6.03 9.94
C VAL A 316 17.52 -4.82 10.03
N LEU A 317 17.82 -4.14 8.92
CA LEU A 317 18.65 -2.93 8.93
C LEU A 317 17.94 -1.77 9.64
N ALA A 318 16.64 -1.57 9.39
CA ALA A 318 15.82 -0.58 10.09
C ALA A 318 15.73 -0.86 11.60
N LEU A 319 15.56 -2.13 11.99
CA LEU A 319 15.57 -2.55 13.40
C LEU A 319 16.94 -2.32 14.06
N LYS A 320 18.05 -2.58 13.35
CA LYS A 320 19.41 -2.34 13.86
C LYS A 320 19.69 -0.85 14.07
N ASP A 321 19.25 0.02 13.17
CA ASP A 321 19.37 1.47 13.35
C ASP A 321 18.52 1.98 14.52
N TYR A 322 17.33 1.42 14.71
CA TYR A 322 16.47 1.73 15.84
C TYR A 322 17.09 1.31 17.17
N VAL A 323 17.65 0.09 17.24
CA VAL A 323 18.36 -0.41 18.42
C VAL A 323 19.60 0.45 18.72
N ARG A 324 20.40 0.80 17.72
CA ARG A 324 21.57 1.69 17.91
C ARG A 324 21.19 3.08 18.44
N LYS A 325 20.05 3.63 17.99
CA LYS A 325 19.53 4.91 18.52
C LYS A 325 19.02 4.79 19.95
N LEU A 326 18.36 3.67 20.29
CA LEU A 326 17.94 3.40 21.67
C LEU A 326 19.15 3.18 22.59
N GLU A 327 20.18 2.47 22.13
CA GLU A 327 21.43 2.27 22.86
C GLU A 327 22.17 3.60 23.10
N ALA A 328 22.19 4.50 22.11
CA ALA A 328 22.73 5.85 22.26
C ALA A 328 21.90 6.74 23.21
N ALA A 329 20.58 6.56 23.25
CA ALA A 329 19.68 7.28 24.14
C ALA A 329 19.69 6.75 25.60
N CYS A 330 20.11 5.50 25.81
CA CYS A 330 20.10 4.84 27.12
C CYS A 330 21.41 4.96 27.93
N GLY A 331 22.40 5.74 27.49
CA GLY A 331 23.50 6.24 28.32
C GLY A 331 24.28 5.19 29.14
N TYR A 332 25.19 4.47 28.50
CA TYR A 332 26.36 3.92 29.20
C TYR A 332 27.51 4.92 29.10
N ALA A 333 27.68 5.73 30.14
CA ALA A 333 28.86 6.56 30.34
C ALA A 333 29.74 6.01 31.47
N ASN A 334 31.06 6.18 31.26
CA ASN A 334 32.22 6.15 32.17
C ASN A 334 33.14 4.93 31.95
N LEU A 335 34.41 5.11 31.54
CA LEU A 335 35.48 5.82 32.26
C LEU A 335 36.57 6.48 31.33
N PRO A 336 37.49 7.32 31.87
CA PRO A 336 38.07 8.51 31.22
C PRO A 336 39.60 8.47 30.94
N ASP A 337 40.10 9.65 30.51
CA ASP A 337 41.48 10.20 30.41
C ASP A 337 42.24 9.96 29.08
N PHE A 338 42.90 10.93 28.41
CA PHE A 338 43.42 12.24 28.83
C PHE A 338 43.69 13.17 27.61
N ALA A 339 43.36 14.46 27.77
CA ALA A 339 43.90 15.70 27.20
C ALA A 339 44.43 15.80 25.74
N SER A 340 43.88 16.77 25.01
CA SER A 340 44.61 18.00 24.65
C SER A 340 43.65 19.11 24.20
N SER A 341 43.60 20.17 24.99
CA SER A 341 42.95 21.45 24.76
C SER A 341 43.47 22.19 23.53
N SER A 342 42.59 22.90 22.81
CA SER A 342 42.88 24.21 22.24
C SER A 342 41.56 24.98 22.13
N LEU A 343 41.54 26.15 22.77
CA LEU A 343 40.44 27.12 22.77
C LEU A 343 40.53 28.02 21.54
N GLU A 344 39.35 28.53 21.14
CA GLU A 344 39.09 29.76 20.38
C GLU A 344 39.45 29.80 18.88
N ASP A 345 38.45 30.00 18.01
CA ASP A 345 38.14 31.35 17.47
C ASP A 345 36.84 31.34 16.65
N ASP A 346 35.99 32.34 16.87
CA ASP A 346 34.77 32.63 16.11
C ASP A 346 35.14 33.48 14.89
N GLY A 347 34.90 32.97 13.68
CA GLY A 347 35.05 33.73 12.44
C GLY A 347 34.24 33.11 11.28
N PRO A 348 33.56 33.91 10.43
CA PRO A 348 32.62 33.39 9.45
C PRO A 348 33.40 32.81 8.26
N SER A 349 33.52 31.49 8.18
CA SER A 349 34.07 30.83 6.99
C SER A 349 32.96 30.70 5.93
N MET A 350 33.04 31.53 4.89
CA MET A 350 32.47 31.22 3.59
C MET A 350 33.06 29.89 3.11
N HIS A 351 32.33 28.79 3.29
CA HIS A 351 32.55 27.58 2.53
C HIS A 351 31.63 27.62 1.30
N THR A 352 32.21 27.98 0.16
CA THR A 352 31.72 27.58 -1.15
C THR A 352 31.75 26.05 -1.21
N GLU A 353 30.65 25.40 -0.85
CA GLU A 353 30.39 24.02 -1.22
C GLU A 353 30.31 23.93 -2.74
N ALA A 354 31.11 23.06 -3.34
CA ALA A 354 30.97 22.71 -4.75
C ALA A 354 29.60 22.02 -4.93
N ASP A 355 28.75 22.63 -5.76
CA ASP A 355 27.42 22.15 -6.11
C ASP A 355 27.52 20.84 -6.92
N ASP A 356 27.53 19.70 -6.21
CA ASP A 356 27.47 18.35 -6.78
C ASP A 356 26.12 18.16 -7.51
N GLY A 357 26.16 17.97 -8.84
CA GLY A 357 24.97 17.90 -9.69
C GLY A 357 23.96 16.81 -9.30
N GLU A 358 24.41 15.71 -8.69
CA GLU A 358 23.54 14.65 -8.14
C GLU A 358 22.75 15.15 -6.91
N SER A 359 23.38 15.94 -6.02
CA SER A 359 22.72 16.53 -4.86
C SER A 359 21.66 17.54 -5.28
N SER A 360 21.98 18.41 -6.26
CA SER A 360 21.00 19.33 -6.85
C SER A 360 19.83 18.59 -7.51
N ALA A 361 20.08 17.49 -8.22
CA ALA A 361 19.03 16.72 -8.90
C ALA A 361 18.13 15.96 -7.90
N ILE A 362 18.72 15.32 -6.88
CA ILE A 362 17.97 14.69 -5.79
C ILE A 362 17.13 15.75 -5.08
N ASN A 363 17.70 16.91 -4.77
CA ASN A 363 16.96 18.01 -4.17
C ASN A 363 15.82 18.44 -5.10
N ASP A 364 16.01 18.66 -6.39
CA ASP A 364 14.91 19.02 -7.29
C ASP A 364 13.78 17.99 -7.31
N VAL A 365 14.12 16.71 -7.39
CA VAL A 365 13.16 15.60 -7.46
C VAL A 365 12.46 15.35 -6.11
N SER A 366 13.15 15.57 -4.98
CA SER A 366 12.63 15.29 -3.64
C SER A 366 12.08 16.52 -2.89
N SER A 367 12.48 17.74 -3.28
CA SER A 367 12.02 19.03 -2.74
C SER A 367 10.69 19.44 -3.37
N MET A 368 9.67 18.62 -3.14
CA MET A 368 8.35 18.89 -3.68
C MET A 368 7.34 18.99 -2.54
N MET A 369 7.37 20.16 -1.91
CA MET A 369 6.22 20.70 -1.20
C MET A 369 5.32 21.40 -2.19
N TRP A 370 4.03 21.48 -1.88
CA TRP A 370 3.06 22.31 -2.57
C TRP A 370 3.63 23.69 -2.95
N ARG A 371 3.46 24.09 -4.21
CA ARG A 371 4.02 25.34 -4.74
C ARG A 371 2.92 26.29 -5.17
N MET A 372 3.17 27.58 -4.92
CA MET A 372 2.44 28.67 -5.54
C MET A 372 3.19 29.07 -6.81
N ASN A 373 2.55 28.94 -7.97
CA ASN A 373 3.04 29.45 -9.24
C ASN A 373 2.46 30.84 -9.46
N LEU A 374 3.29 31.81 -9.86
CA LEU A 374 2.83 33.16 -10.20
C LEU A 374 2.65 33.24 -11.71
N HIS A 375 1.42 33.50 -12.15
CA HIS A 375 1.14 33.75 -13.56
C HIS A 375 1.64 35.14 -13.97
N ASP A 376 1.85 35.34 -15.27
CA ASP A 376 2.22 36.64 -15.84
C ASP A 376 1.18 37.75 -15.55
N SER A 377 -0.03 37.38 -15.15
CA SER A 377 -1.09 38.27 -14.67
C SER A 377 -0.93 38.74 -13.22
N GLY A 378 0.06 38.22 -12.48
CA GLY A 378 0.25 38.46 -11.05
C GLY A 378 -0.58 37.56 -10.12
N GLU A 379 -1.46 36.71 -10.67
CA GLU A 379 -2.27 35.76 -9.91
C GLU A 379 -1.49 34.51 -9.53
N THR A 380 -1.76 33.96 -8.35
CA THR A 380 -1.08 32.76 -7.84
C THR A 380 -1.93 31.50 -8.03
N SER A 381 -1.36 30.43 -8.60
CA SER A 381 -2.00 29.11 -8.70
C SER A 381 -1.27 28.06 -7.87
N PHE A 382 -2.02 27.13 -7.28
CA PHE A 382 -1.48 26.11 -6.39
C PHE A 382 -1.25 24.81 -7.15
N LEU A 383 -0.01 24.34 -7.17
CA LEU A 383 0.42 23.11 -7.82
C LEU A 383 1.06 22.17 -6.80
N GLY A 384 0.63 20.93 -6.89
CA GLY A 384 1.00 19.82 -6.04
C GLY A 384 2.12 18.99 -6.67
N PRO A 385 2.79 18.19 -5.84
CA PRO A 385 4.06 17.56 -6.15
C PRO A 385 3.96 16.31 -7.05
N SER A 386 2.77 15.75 -7.20
CA SER A 386 2.47 14.64 -8.13
C SER A 386 2.42 15.07 -9.59
N GLY A 387 2.22 16.38 -9.85
CA GLY A 387 2.06 16.92 -11.19
C GLY A 387 3.27 16.63 -12.07
N SER A 388 3.04 16.42 -13.37
CA SER A 388 4.14 16.13 -14.33
C SER A 388 5.11 17.29 -14.52
N PHE A 389 4.70 18.50 -14.17
CA PHE A 389 5.41 19.77 -14.39
C PHE A 389 5.64 20.54 -13.08
N CYS A 390 5.99 19.82 -12.01
CA CYS A 390 6.27 20.38 -10.69
C CYS A 390 7.67 21.04 -10.56
N PHE A 391 8.46 21.03 -11.63
CA PHE A 391 9.75 21.73 -11.70
C PHE A 391 9.56 23.16 -12.23
N PRO A 392 10.33 24.16 -11.77
CA PRO A 392 10.29 25.50 -12.32
C PRO A 392 10.86 25.46 -13.73
N VAL A 393 9.97 25.48 -14.72
CA VAL A 393 10.29 25.56 -16.15
C VAL A 393 10.16 27.02 -16.55
N THR A 394 11.08 27.52 -17.36
CA THR A 394 10.88 28.84 -17.98
C THR A 394 9.64 28.76 -18.85
N ASN A 395 8.64 29.60 -18.58
CA ASN A 395 7.47 29.77 -19.46
C ASN A 395 7.97 30.36 -20.79
N HIS A 396 8.52 29.52 -21.66
CA HIS A 396 8.57 29.82 -23.07
C HIS A 396 7.11 29.81 -23.49
N GLY A 397 6.53 31.01 -23.62
CA GLY A 397 5.19 31.19 -24.12
C GLY A 397 5.04 30.43 -25.43
N ILE A 398 4.53 29.21 -25.34
CA ILE A 398 3.92 28.54 -26.47
C ILE A 398 2.56 29.22 -26.56
N GLU A 399 2.55 30.42 -27.14
CA GLU A 399 1.34 30.86 -27.82
C GLU A 399 0.97 29.69 -28.72
N ALA A 400 -0.22 29.13 -28.50
CA ALA A 400 -0.81 28.22 -29.45
C ALA A 400 -0.70 28.93 -30.80
N THR A 401 0.18 28.44 -31.67
CA THR A 401 0.26 28.90 -33.04
C THR A 401 -1.14 28.67 -33.60
N LYS A 402 -1.92 29.75 -33.66
CA LYS A 402 -3.13 29.80 -34.48
C LYS A 402 -2.63 29.54 -35.89
N THR A 403 -2.70 28.28 -36.28
CA THR A 403 -2.56 27.92 -37.68
C THR A 403 -3.67 28.65 -38.40
N ASP A 404 -3.29 29.60 -39.24
CA ASP A 404 -4.20 30.25 -40.19
C ASP A 404 -4.90 29.13 -40.99
N PRO A 405 -6.24 29.14 -41.09
CA PRO A 405 -6.96 28.11 -41.82
C PRO A 405 -6.83 28.37 -43.32
N THR A 406 -5.70 27.98 -43.90
CA THR A 406 -5.66 27.68 -45.33
C THR A 406 -6.11 26.24 -45.53
N SER A 407 -7.38 26.13 -45.89
CA SER A 407 -8.15 24.90 -46.11
C SER A 407 -7.54 24.02 -47.20
N PRO A 408 -7.50 22.71 -46.95
CA PRO A 408 -8.08 21.74 -47.87
C PRO A 408 -9.38 21.23 -47.23
N GLU A 409 -10.44 21.12 -48.03
CA GLU A 409 -11.70 20.46 -47.63
C GLU A 409 -11.40 19.00 -47.24
N LEU A 410 -11.18 18.75 -45.94
CA LEU A 410 -11.01 17.41 -45.40
C LEU A 410 -12.39 16.81 -45.13
N GLU A 411 -12.56 15.56 -45.56
CA GLU A 411 -13.83 14.84 -45.58
C GLU A 411 -14.56 14.88 -44.23
N THR A 412 -15.87 15.06 -44.30
CA THR A 412 -16.71 15.19 -43.12
C THR A 412 -16.89 13.84 -42.44
N GLU A 413 -16.19 13.61 -41.33
CA GLU A 413 -16.36 12.38 -40.56
C GLU A 413 -17.80 12.25 -40.05
N SER A 414 -18.36 11.05 -40.19
CA SER A 414 -19.70 10.75 -39.73
C SER A 414 -19.76 10.61 -38.21
N VAL A 415 -20.91 10.94 -37.62
CA VAL A 415 -21.18 10.74 -36.18
C VAL A 415 -20.89 9.30 -35.76
N GLN A 416 -21.22 8.33 -36.62
CA GLN A 416 -20.97 6.91 -36.38
C GLN A 416 -19.47 6.60 -36.20
N VAL A 417 -18.60 7.16 -37.04
CA VAL A 417 -17.14 6.95 -36.93
C VAL A 417 -16.62 7.49 -35.59
N LEU A 418 -17.08 8.66 -35.15
CA LEU A 418 -16.70 9.23 -33.86
C LEU A 418 -17.19 8.36 -32.68
N LEU A 419 -18.41 7.84 -32.75
CA LEU A 419 -18.94 6.92 -31.72
C LEU A 419 -18.11 5.62 -31.67
N ASP A 420 -17.70 5.09 -32.81
CA ASP A 420 -16.85 3.90 -32.88
C ASP A 420 -15.45 4.16 -32.30
N LEU A 421 -14.84 5.32 -32.60
CA LEU A 421 -13.56 5.71 -32.00
C LEU A 421 -13.66 5.84 -30.47
N PHE A 422 -14.72 6.47 -29.96
CA PHE A 422 -14.96 6.56 -28.52
C PHE A 422 -15.12 5.17 -27.89
N ARG A 423 -15.91 4.30 -28.52
CA ARG A 423 -16.17 2.92 -28.08
C ARG A 423 -14.91 2.07 -28.05
N GLN A 424 -13.98 2.27 -28.98
CA GLN A 424 -12.78 1.43 -29.14
C GLN A 424 -11.58 1.93 -28.33
N HIS A 425 -11.43 3.25 -28.14
CA HIS A 425 -10.19 3.81 -27.61
C HIS A 425 -10.34 4.53 -26.26
N ILE A 426 -11.54 5.04 -25.94
CA ILE A 426 -11.76 5.85 -24.72
C ILE A 426 -12.56 5.05 -23.68
N ASN A 427 -13.73 4.55 -24.06
CA ASN A 427 -14.63 3.88 -23.11
C ASN A 427 -14.07 2.58 -22.51
N PRO A 428 -13.29 1.74 -23.21
CA PRO A 428 -12.74 0.50 -22.64
C PRO A 428 -11.75 0.73 -21.49
N VAL A 429 -11.18 1.94 -21.39
CA VAL A 429 -10.21 2.29 -20.34
C VAL A 429 -10.90 2.91 -19.13
N HIS A 430 -11.89 3.77 -19.38
CA HIS A 430 -12.49 4.62 -18.36
C HIS A 430 -13.90 4.19 -17.94
N HIS A 431 -14.56 3.34 -18.73
CA HIS A 431 -15.91 2.83 -18.49
C HIS A 431 -16.92 3.97 -18.20
N PHE A 432 -16.83 5.09 -18.92
CA PHE A 432 -17.69 6.27 -18.70
C PHE A 432 -19.17 5.93 -18.83
N VAL A 433 -19.54 5.13 -19.82
CA VAL A 433 -20.93 4.74 -20.10
C VAL A 433 -21.04 3.24 -20.43
N PRO A 434 -22.21 2.62 -20.18
CA PRO A 434 -22.49 1.28 -20.70
C PRO A 434 -22.40 1.25 -22.24
N PRO A 435 -21.86 0.19 -22.86
CA PRO A 435 -21.73 0.11 -24.32
C PRO A 435 -23.05 0.31 -25.08
N GLN A 436 -24.17 -0.14 -24.51
CA GLN A 436 -25.51 0.00 -25.10
C GLN A 436 -25.94 1.47 -25.18
N VAL A 437 -25.47 2.33 -24.27
CA VAL A 437 -25.79 3.76 -24.29
C VAL A 437 -25.16 4.43 -25.50
N ILE A 438 -23.94 4.04 -25.89
CA ILE A 438 -23.22 4.61 -27.04
C ILE A 438 -24.04 4.43 -28.34
N GLU A 439 -24.68 3.26 -28.50
CA GLU A 439 -25.51 2.95 -29.68
C GLU A 439 -26.75 3.85 -29.76
N THR A 440 -27.25 4.37 -28.64
CA THR A 440 -28.38 5.31 -28.62
C THR A 440 -28.00 6.75 -28.95
N LEU A 441 -26.70 7.07 -28.93
CA LEU A 441 -26.19 8.42 -29.16
C LEU A 441 -26.11 8.79 -30.65
N GLU A 442 -26.43 7.90 -31.59
CA GLU A 442 -26.49 8.24 -33.01
C GLU A 442 -27.73 9.10 -33.34
N ALA A 443 -28.83 8.86 -32.64
CA ALA A 443 -30.10 9.55 -32.86
C ALA A 443 -30.12 10.97 -32.26
N PRO A 444 -31.02 11.87 -32.73
CA PRO A 444 -31.26 13.16 -32.08
C PRO A 444 -31.75 12.98 -30.64
N GLN A 445 -31.12 13.69 -29.72
CA GLN A 445 -31.39 13.56 -28.29
C GLN A 445 -32.62 14.37 -27.87
N LYS A 446 -33.48 13.76 -27.03
CA LYS A 446 -34.76 14.36 -26.60
C LYS A 446 -34.65 15.20 -25.34
N THR A 447 -33.63 14.95 -24.52
CA THR A 447 -33.43 15.62 -23.23
C THR A 447 -32.08 16.32 -23.21
N LEU A 448 -31.97 17.38 -22.43
CA LEU A 448 -30.79 18.24 -22.39
C LEU A 448 -29.54 17.52 -21.84
N ASP A 449 -29.72 16.63 -20.87
CA ASP A 449 -28.67 15.78 -20.31
C ASP A 449 -28.15 14.74 -21.32
N SER A 450 -29.04 14.13 -22.10
CA SER A 450 -28.64 13.21 -23.18
C SER A 450 -27.93 13.95 -24.32
N GLU A 451 -28.37 15.18 -24.63
CA GLU A 451 -27.67 16.06 -25.58
C GLU A 451 -26.27 16.44 -25.09
N LEU A 452 -26.14 16.76 -23.80
CA LEU A 452 -24.84 17.02 -23.16
C LEU A 452 -23.92 15.80 -23.25
N LEU A 453 -24.45 14.60 -22.99
CA LEU A 453 -23.67 13.36 -23.10
C LEU A 453 -23.22 13.14 -24.54
N GLN A 454 -24.11 13.24 -25.53
CA GLN A 454 -23.77 13.10 -26.95
C GLN A 454 -22.70 14.10 -27.37
N ALA A 455 -22.86 15.39 -27.05
CA ALA A 455 -21.89 16.42 -27.38
C ALA A 455 -20.52 16.14 -26.75
N SER A 456 -20.49 15.69 -25.49
CA SER A 456 -19.25 15.37 -24.77
C SER A 456 -18.52 14.16 -25.39
N VAL A 457 -19.27 13.09 -25.74
CA VAL A 457 -18.73 11.90 -26.41
C VAL A 457 -18.12 12.26 -27.75
N LEU A 458 -18.84 13.01 -28.59
CA LEU A 458 -18.36 13.43 -29.91
C LEU A 458 -17.17 14.38 -29.82
N ALA A 459 -17.18 15.30 -28.85
CA ALA A 459 -16.06 16.20 -28.59
C ALA A 459 -14.80 15.45 -28.16
N ALA A 460 -14.91 14.42 -27.31
CA ALA A 460 -13.76 13.60 -26.91
C ALA A 460 -13.25 12.72 -28.06
N ALA A 461 -14.16 12.06 -28.79
CA ALA A 461 -13.82 11.21 -29.93
C ALA A 461 -13.09 11.95 -31.05
N SER A 462 -13.49 13.20 -31.31
CA SER A 462 -12.90 14.03 -32.37
C SER A 462 -11.39 14.27 -32.21
N LEU A 463 -10.86 14.15 -30.99
CA LEU A 463 -9.41 14.25 -30.73
C LEU A 463 -8.61 13.09 -31.31
N LEU A 464 -9.26 11.95 -31.56
CA LEU A 464 -8.63 10.78 -32.20
C LEU A 464 -8.67 10.85 -33.73
N ALA A 465 -9.54 11.71 -34.25
CA ALA A 465 -9.95 11.78 -35.64
C ALA A 465 -9.42 13.04 -36.37
N ASP A 466 -8.64 13.89 -35.67
CA ASP A 466 -8.11 15.18 -36.16
C ASP A 466 -9.20 16.10 -36.79
N SER A 467 -10.44 15.99 -36.30
CA SER A 467 -11.60 16.68 -36.86
C SER A 467 -11.75 18.12 -36.34
N GLN A 468 -11.80 19.11 -37.25
CA GLN A 468 -12.08 20.50 -36.89
C GLN A 468 -13.47 20.70 -36.25
N LYS A 469 -14.42 19.76 -36.47
CA LYS A 469 -15.74 19.79 -35.83
C LYS A 469 -15.69 19.48 -34.33
N GLY A 470 -14.58 18.95 -33.83
CA GLY A 470 -14.40 18.64 -32.42
C GLY A 470 -14.65 19.82 -31.49
N GLN A 471 -14.26 21.01 -31.92
CA GLN A 471 -14.50 22.23 -31.15
C GLN A 471 -15.99 22.61 -31.13
N MET A 472 -16.73 22.42 -32.23
CA MET A 472 -18.17 22.70 -32.26
C MET A 472 -18.95 21.86 -31.25
N TYR A 473 -18.60 20.57 -31.11
CA TYR A 473 -19.23 19.69 -30.11
C TYR A 473 -18.88 20.12 -28.68
N ALA A 474 -17.63 20.55 -28.45
CA ALA A 474 -17.19 21.06 -27.16
C ALA A 474 -17.93 22.36 -26.78
N ASP A 475 -18.02 23.32 -27.70
CA ASP A 475 -18.75 24.57 -27.52
C ASP A 475 -20.23 24.30 -27.21
N ARG A 476 -20.82 23.29 -27.87
CA ARG A 476 -22.20 22.86 -27.58
C ARG A 476 -22.33 22.30 -26.17
N ALA A 477 -21.40 21.44 -25.74
CA ALA A 477 -21.41 20.88 -24.39
C ALA A 477 -21.23 21.98 -23.32
N GLU A 478 -20.30 22.91 -23.53
CA GLU A 478 -20.04 24.04 -22.63
C GLU A 478 -21.28 24.95 -22.51
N ALA A 479 -21.99 25.22 -23.61
CA ALA A 479 -23.19 26.05 -23.59
C ALA A 479 -24.34 25.48 -22.74
N ILE A 480 -24.37 24.16 -22.49
CA ILE A 480 -25.47 23.49 -21.78
C ILE A 480 -25.07 22.89 -20.43
N VAL A 481 -23.78 22.62 -20.19
CA VAL A 481 -23.30 21.90 -18.98
C VAL A 481 -23.78 22.53 -17.67
N MET A 482 -23.65 23.85 -17.53
CA MET A 482 -24.08 24.56 -16.32
C MET A 482 -25.59 24.50 -16.09
N ARG A 483 -26.37 24.46 -17.18
CA ARG A 483 -27.81 24.29 -17.10
C ARG A 483 -28.16 22.88 -16.64
N CYS A 484 -27.54 21.85 -17.21
CA CYS A 484 -27.73 20.46 -16.80
C CYS A 484 -27.38 20.24 -15.32
N CYS A 485 -26.24 20.78 -14.85
CA CYS A 485 -25.88 20.66 -13.43
C CYS A 485 -26.91 21.31 -12.48
N ARG A 486 -27.62 22.34 -12.93
CA ARG A 486 -28.65 23.03 -12.13
C ARG A 486 -30.02 22.36 -12.22
N THR A 487 -30.43 21.93 -13.41
CA THR A 487 -31.80 21.44 -13.66
C THR A 487 -31.92 19.93 -13.66
N SER A 488 -30.82 19.21 -13.86
CA SER A 488 -30.79 17.76 -14.08
C SER A 488 -29.56 17.11 -13.44
N PRO A 489 -29.31 17.27 -12.12
CA PRO A 489 -28.22 16.59 -11.44
C PRO A 489 -28.50 15.08 -11.40
N ASN A 490 -27.98 14.34 -12.39
CA ASN A 490 -28.22 12.91 -12.57
C ASN A 490 -26.95 12.20 -13.08
N ILE A 491 -27.04 10.88 -13.21
CA ILE A 491 -25.92 10.02 -13.64
C ILE A 491 -25.38 10.46 -15.01
N VAL A 492 -26.26 10.75 -15.98
CA VAL A 492 -25.89 11.15 -17.34
C VAL A 492 -25.07 12.43 -17.34
N THR A 493 -25.48 13.43 -16.56
CA THR A 493 -24.75 14.69 -16.40
C THR A 493 -23.36 14.47 -15.80
N VAL A 494 -23.25 13.56 -14.83
CA VAL A 494 -21.95 13.18 -14.23
C VAL A 494 -21.04 12.49 -15.26
N GLN A 495 -21.57 11.55 -16.04
CA GLN A 495 -20.80 10.85 -17.08
C GLN A 495 -20.29 11.85 -18.13
N ALA A 496 -21.12 12.79 -18.57
CA ALA A 496 -20.71 13.83 -19.50
C ALA A 496 -19.58 14.72 -18.95
N LEU A 497 -19.68 15.16 -17.69
CA LEU A 497 -18.62 15.94 -17.04
C LEU A 497 -17.29 15.18 -16.93
N ALA A 498 -17.34 13.87 -16.67
CA ALA A 498 -16.14 13.03 -16.64
C ALA A 498 -15.47 12.93 -18.02
N ILE A 499 -16.28 12.83 -19.09
CA ILE A 499 -15.79 12.83 -20.47
C ILE A 499 -15.21 14.19 -20.87
N LEU A 500 -15.84 15.30 -20.45
CA LEU A 500 -15.29 16.64 -20.66
C LEU A 500 -13.97 16.82 -19.90
N THR A 501 -13.88 16.32 -18.66
CA THR A 501 -12.62 16.30 -17.90
C THR A 501 -11.51 15.59 -18.67
N TRP A 502 -11.81 14.41 -19.20
CA TRP A 502 -10.89 13.64 -20.04
C TRP A 502 -10.42 14.43 -21.27
N ARG A 503 -11.35 15.06 -22.00
CA ARG A 503 -11.05 15.86 -23.21
C ARG A 503 -10.12 17.04 -22.88
N GLU A 504 -10.47 17.81 -21.86
CA GLU A 504 -9.70 19.01 -21.51
C GLU A 504 -8.30 18.65 -21.01
N LEU A 505 -8.12 17.52 -20.32
CA LEU A 505 -6.79 17.04 -19.96
C LEU A 505 -5.97 16.62 -21.18
N ALA A 506 -6.59 15.94 -22.14
CA ALA A 506 -5.94 15.52 -23.37
C ALA A 506 -5.44 16.73 -24.20
N LEU A 507 -6.12 17.88 -24.08
CA LEU A 507 -5.78 19.15 -24.71
C LEU A 507 -4.86 20.06 -23.88
N GLU A 508 -4.45 19.66 -22.67
CA GLU A 508 -3.71 20.51 -21.71
C GLU A 508 -4.49 21.77 -21.24
N ASN A 509 -5.82 21.77 -21.32
CA ASN A 509 -6.67 22.82 -20.77
C ASN A 509 -6.92 22.61 -19.27
N GLU A 510 -5.87 22.80 -18.46
CA GLU A 510 -5.82 22.45 -17.03
C GLU A 510 -6.97 23.03 -16.18
N ASN A 511 -7.40 24.26 -16.49
CA ASN A 511 -8.46 24.95 -15.74
C ASN A 511 -9.84 24.35 -16.00
N ASN A 512 -10.18 24.10 -17.27
CA ASN A 512 -11.45 23.50 -17.64
C ASN A 512 -11.52 22.04 -17.19
N ALA A 513 -10.43 21.29 -17.37
CA ALA A 513 -10.29 19.93 -16.86
C ALA A 513 -10.61 19.85 -15.36
N TRP A 514 -9.99 20.73 -14.58
CA TRP A 514 -10.23 20.78 -13.14
C TRP A 514 -11.65 21.19 -12.78
N LEU A 515 -12.20 22.22 -13.44
CA LEU A 515 -13.57 22.67 -13.20
C LEU A 515 -14.57 21.53 -13.43
N TYR A 516 -14.48 20.85 -14.56
CA TYR A 516 -15.37 19.73 -14.87
C TYR A 516 -15.17 18.55 -13.91
N ASN A 517 -13.92 18.27 -13.50
CA ASN A 517 -13.64 17.25 -12.49
C ASN A 517 -14.29 17.58 -11.15
N CYS A 518 -14.17 18.83 -10.68
CA CYS A 518 -14.82 19.30 -9.45
C CYS A 518 -16.34 19.19 -9.53
N MET A 519 -16.93 19.56 -10.67
CA MET A 519 -18.37 19.45 -10.89
C MET A 519 -18.82 17.98 -10.87
N ALA A 520 -18.09 17.09 -11.54
CA ALA A 520 -18.37 15.64 -11.55
C ALA A 520 -18.28 15.05 -10.13
N ALA A 521 -17.18 15.31 -9.42
CA ALA A 521 -16.95 14.82 -8.06
C ALA A 521 -18.00 15.38 -7.07
N SER A 522 -18.35 16.66 -7.17
CA SER A 522 -19.39 17.27 -6.35
C SER A 522 -20.75 16.61 -6.58
N LEU A 523 -21.10 16.30 -7.82
CA LEU A 523 -22.34 15.59 -8.14
C LEU A 523 -22.31 14.13 -7.70
N ILE A 524 -21.17 13.43 -7.76
CA ILE A 524 -20.99 12.10 -7.18
C ILE A 524 -21.32 12.09 -5.67
N VAL A 525 -20.84 13.11 -4.96
CA VAL A 525 -21.12 13.26 -3.52
C VAL A 525 -22.58 13.62 -3.29
N HIS A 526 -23.12 14.58 -4.02
CA HIS A 526 -24.51 15.02 -3.94
C HIS A 526 -25.51 13.86 -4.20
N LEU A 527 -25.24 13.02 -5.19
CA LEU A 527 -26.06 11.87 -5.55
C LEU A 527 -25.82 10.63 -4.66
N GLY A 528 -24.87 10.71 -3.73
CA GLY A 528 -24.55 9.64 -2.79
C GLY A 528 -23.92 8.40 -3.44
N LEU A 529 -23.34 8.50 -4.64
CA LEU A 529 -22.82 7.31 -5.35
C LEU A 529 -21.60 6.68 -4.64
N HIS A 530 -20.81 7.51 -3.96
CA HIS A 530 -19.65 7.13 -3.15
C HIS A 530 -19.96 6.29 -1.90
N VAL A 531 -21.23 6.21 -1.47
CA VAL A 531 -21.71 5.43 -0.31
C VAL A 531 -22.77 4.39 -0.70
N SER A 532 -22.77 3.98 -1.97
CA SER A 532 -23.74 3.07 -2.56
C SER A 532 -23.80 1.67 -1.94
N SER A 533 -22.86 1.31 -1.04
CA SER A 533 -22.91 0.05 -0.29
C SER A 533 -23.81 0.11 0.96
N LEU A 534 -24.38 1.26 1.32
CA LEU A 534 -25.28 1.40 2.46
C LEU A 534 -26.71 0.95 2.06
N GLU A 535 -27.19 -0.14 2.65
CA GLU A 535 -28.48 -0.80 2.38
C GLU A 535 -29.69 0.15 2.36
N ASN A 536 -29.62 1.29 3.05
CA ASN A 536 -30.69 2.29 3.14
C ASN A 536 -30.90 3.11 1.84
N VAL A 537 -29.89 3.22 0.96
CA VAL A 537 -30.06 3.86 -0.37
C VAL A 537 -30.75 2.91 -1.36
N MET A 538 -30.77 1.60 -1.06
CA MET A 538 -31.30 0.55 -1.95
C MET A 538 -32.80 0.30 -1.81
N GLN A 539 -33.48 0.97 -0.87
CA GLN A 539 -34.93 0.82 -0.61
C GLN A 539 -35.79 1.93 -1.25
N ILE A 540 -35.19 2.87 -1.98
CA ILE A 540 -35.96 3.88 -2.71
C ILE A 540 -36.71 3.16 -3.85
N PRO A 541 -38.05 3.20 -3.88
CA PRO A 541 -38.82 2.55 -4.93
C PRO A 541 -38.62 3.34 -6.22
N VAL A 542 -37.71 2.86 -7.07
CA VAL A 542 -37.65 3.29 -8.46
C VAL A 542 -38.74 2.52 -9.21
N GLY A 543 -39.39 3.17 -10.17
CA GLY A 543 -40.57 2.70 -10.88
C GLY A 543 -40.40 1.35 -11.60
N PRO A 544 -41.42 0.91 -12.36
CA PRO A 544 -41.44 -0.43 -12.94
C PRO A 544 -40.15 -0.69 -13.74
N PRO A 545 -39.59 -1.92 -13.67
CA PRO A 545 -38.34 -2.26 -14.34
C PRO A 545 -38.47 -1.97 -15.83
N SER A 546 -37.81 -0.89 -16.28
CA SER A 546 -37.63 -0.64 -17.70
C SER A 546 -36.60 -1.66 -18.20
N GLY A 547 -37.08 -2.67 -18.93
CA GLY A 547 -36.34 -3.90 -19.21
C GLY A 547 -35.16 -3.78 -20.17
N SER A 548 -34.12 -2.98 -19.88
CA SER A 548 -32.90 -3.04 -20.69
C SER A 548 -31.56 -2.75 -19.98
N ILE A 549 -31.51 -2.09 -18.83
CA ILE A 549 -30.23 -1.78 -18.16
C ILE A 549 -30.39 -1.89 -16.63
N ASP A 550 -29.49 -2.62 -15.96
CA ASP A 550 -29.46 -2.67 -14.49
C ASP A 550 -29.00 -1.31 -13.92
N GLU A 551 -29.96 -0.49 -13.49
CA GLU A 551 -29.70 0.83 -12.91
C GLU A 551 -28.70 0.80 -11.75
N LYS A 552 -28.65 -0.29 -10.97
CA LYS A 552 -27.68 -0.44 -9.87
C LYS A 552 -26.26 -0.55 -10.40
N SER A 553 -26.07 -1.36 -11.45
CA SER A 553 -24.78 -1.53 -12.12
C SER A 553 -24.27 -0.20 -12.70
N VAL A 554 -25.14 0.58 -13.35
CA VAL A 554 -24.75 1.89 -13.93
C VAL A 554 -24.31 2.89 -12.87
N ARG A 555 -24.95 2.91 -11.70
CA ARG A 555 -24.55 3.78 -10.58
C ARG A 555 -23.16 3.45 -10.07
N VAL A 556 -22.86 2.15 -9.91
CA VAL A 556 -21.54 1.68 -9.45
C VAL A 556 -20.47 1.96 -10.51
N GLN A 557 -20.76 1.67 -11.78
CA GLN A 557 -19.88 1.99 -12.91
C GLN A 557 -19.54 3.48 -12.95
N THR A 558 -20.55 4.35 -12.89
CA THR A 558 -20.35 5.81 -12.96
C THR A 558 -19.51 6.31 -11.80
N PHE A 559 -19.74 5.80 -10.57
CA PHE A 559 -18.90 6.15 -9.43
C PHE A 559 -17.43 5.78 -9.67
N TRP A 560 -17.14 4.54 -10.05
CA TRP A 560 -15.77 4.07 -10.23
C TRP A 560 -15.08 4.74 -11.43
N SER A 561 -15.82 5.04 -12.49
CA SER A 561 -15.32 5.78 -13.65
C SER A 561 -14.89 7.20 -13.27
N VAL A 562 -15.74 7.94 -12.54
CA VAL A 562 -15.42 9.28 -12.05
C VAL A 562 -14.32 9.25 -11.00
N PHE A 563 -14.30 8.23 -10.13
CA PHE A 563 -13.22 8.04 -9.16
C PHE A 563 -11.88 7.87 -9.86
N LEU A 564 -11.79 6.98 -10.85
CA LEU A 564 -10.59 6.77 -11.66
C LEU A 564 -10.17 8.07 -12.36
N MET A 565 -11.13 8.79 -12.96
CA MET A 565 -10.87 10.04 -13.64
C MET A 565 -10.37 11.13 -12.67
N ASP A 566 -10.96 11.26 -11.48
CA ASP A 566 -10.51 12.19 -10.44
C ASP A 566 -9.04 11.94 -10.10
N ARG A 567 -8.64 10.67 -9.87
CA ARG A 567 -7.25 10.30 -9.55
C ARG A 567 -6.26 10.58 -10.67
N ILE A 568 -6.62 10.24 -11.91
CA ILE A 568 -5.78 10.53 -13.07
C ILE A 568 -5.61 12.04 -13.22
N SER A 569 -6.71 12.80 -13.14
CA SER A 569 -6.72 14.26 -13.30
C SER A 569 -5.84 14.92 -12.24
N THR A 570 -6.02 14.59 -10.98
CA THR A 570 -5.36 15.24 -9.85
C THR A 570 -3.88 14.88 -9.77
N SER A 571 -3.53 13.64 -10.10
CA SER A 571 -2.13 13.21 -10.22
C SER A 571 -1.42 13.98 -11.34
N MET A 572 -2.06 14.12 -12.52
CA MET A 572 -1.47 14.85 -13.65
C MET A 572 -1.37 16.36 -13.40
N LEU A 573 -2.40 16.96 -12.82
CA LEU A 573 -2.44 18.40 -12.55
C LEU A 573 -1.64 18.81 -11.30
N GLY A 574 -1.24 17.85 -10.45
CA GLY A 574 -0.72 18.16 -9.14
C GLY A 574 -1.78 18.86 -8.28
N ARG A 575 -2.96 18.26 -8.09
CA ARG A 575 -4.01 18.82 -7.22
C ARG A 575 -4.47 17.76 -6.24
N ASN A 576 -5.20 18.17 -5.21
CA ASN A 576 -5.82 17.22 -4.27
C ASN A 576 -7.02 16.54 -4.92
N CYS A 577 -7.21 15.25 -4.64
CA CYS A 577 -8.40 14.52 -5.08
C CYS A 577 -9.68 15.12 -4.49
N MET A 578 -10.72 15.26 -5.33
CA MET A 578 -11.99 15.87 -4.92
C MET A 578 -12.88 14.88 -4.17
N ILE A 579 -12.78 13.59 -4.49
CA ILE A 579 -13.47 12.52 -3.77
C ILE A 579 -12.51 12.00 -2.69
N PRO A 580 -12.72 12.23 -1.37
CA PRO A 580 -11.75 11.79 -0.37
C PRO A 580 -11.75 10.27 -0.24
N TRP A 581 -10.60 9.60 -0.35
CA TRP A 581 -10.50 8.13 -0.28
C TRP A 581 -11.08 7.56 1.03
N ARG A 582 -10.94 8.30 2.14
CA ARG A 582 -11.49 7.93 3.46
C ARG A 582 -13.02 7.90 3.53
N ARG A 583 -13.70 8.51 2.57
CA ARG A 583 -15.17 8.61 2.51
C ARG A 583 -15.79 7.69 1.45
N VAL A 584 -15.00 6.84 0.81
CA VAL A 584 -15.51 5.88 -0.17
C VAL A 584 -15.99 4.61 0.54
N ARG A 585 -17.30 4.35 0.42
CA ARG A 585 -17.99 3.11 0.83
C ARG A 585 -18.91 2.66 -0.31
N ALA A 586 -18.36 2.54 -1.52
CA ALA A 586 -19.08 2.05 -2.68
C ALA A 586 -18.92 0.54 -2.81
N THR A 587 -19.91 -0.13 -3.41
CA THR A 587 -19.79 -1.54 -3.79
C THR A 587 -18.61 -1.71 -4.77
N PRO A 588 -17.70 -2.68 -4.56
CA PRO A 588 -16.64 -3.00 -5.53
C PRO A 588 -17.20 -3.21 -6.94
N TYR A 589 -16.53 -2.70 -7.97
CA TYR A 589 -17.06 -2.68 -9.33
C TYR A 589 -17.44 -4.08 -9.82
N LEU A 590 -16.53 -5.05 -9.69
CA LEU A 590 -16.78 -6.44 -10.14
C LEU A 590 -17.98 -7.12 -9.45
N LYS A 591 -18.38 -6.69 -8.25
CA LYS A 591 -19.56 -7.24 -7.56
C LYS A 591 -20.87 -6.72 -8.15
N ALA A 592 -20.84 -5.59 -8.84
CA ALA A 592 -22.00 -5.03 -9.53
C ALA A 592 -22.14 -5.56 -10.97
N CYS A 593 -21.09 -6.14 -11.53
CA CYS A 593 -21.13 -6.78 -12.85
C CYS A 593 -21.89 -8.12 -12.78
N SER A 594 -22.89 -8.30 -13.63
CA SER A 594 -23.61 -9.59 -13.74
C SER A 594 -22.76 -10.68 -14.39
N SER A 595 -21.91 -10.30 -15.37
CA SER A 595 -20.99 -11.18 -16.07
C SER A 595 -19.72 -10.40 -16.44
N PRO A 596 -18.70 -10.35 -15.56
CA PRO A 596 -17.52 -9.53 -15.77
C PRO A 596 -16.68 -10.04 -16.95
N THR A 597 -16.30 -9.11 -17.83
CA THR A 597 -15.36 -9.33 -18.93
C THR A 597 -13.90 -9.14 -18.48
N THR A 598 -12.95 -9.41 -19.38
CA THR A 598 -11.54 -9.07 -19.13
C THR A 598 -11.35 -7.55 -18.99
N GLU A 599 -12.08 -6.74 -19.77
CA GLU A 599 -12.06 -5.27 -19.67
C GLU A 599 -12.55 -4.81 -18.29
N ASP A 600 -13.65 -5.39 -17.79
CA ASP A 600 -14.16 -5.12 -16.45
C ASP A 600 -13.14 -5.43 -15.36
N THR A 601 -12.39 -6.52 -15.53
CA THR A 601 -11.37 -6.96 -14.56
C THR A 601 -10.16 -6.02 -14.57
N VAL A 602 -9.75 -5.54 -15.75
CA VAL A 602 -8.66 -4.56 -15.88
C VAL A 602 -9.07 -3.20 -15.32
N PHE A 603 -10.30 -2.76 -15.61
CA PHE A 603 -10.84 -1.50 -15.09
C PHE A 603 -10.96 -1.50 -13.56
N ASP A 604 -11.47 -2.59 -12.96
CA ASP A 604 -11.52 -2.75 -11.50
C ASP A 604 -10.12 -2.72 -10.89
N ALA A 605 -9.15 -3.40 -11.51
CA ALA A 605 -7.76 -3.38 -11.06
C ALA A 605 -7.13 -1.98 -11.16
N HIS A 606 -7.44 -1.21 -12.21
CA HIS A 606 -7.05 0.20 -12.30
C HIS A 606 -7.63 1.02 -11.15
N CYS A 607 -8.92 0.88 -10.86
CA CYS A 607 -9.57 1.59 -9.75
C CYS A 607 -8.92 1.26 -8.41
N GLN A 608 -8.62 -0.02 -8.15
CA GLN A 608 -7.94 -0.47 -6.94
C GLN A 608 -6.51 0.08 -6.84
N MET A 609 -5.74 0.04 -7.93
CA MET A 609 -4.38 0.57 -7.97
C MET A 609 -4.36 2.08 -7.66
N TRP A 610 -5.23 2.85 -8.33
CA TRP A 610 -5.35 4.29 -8.08
C TRP A 610 -5.89 4.63 -6.69
N PHE A 611 -6.71 3.77 -6.09
CA PHE A 611 -7.12 3.89 -4.69
C PHE A 611 -5.92 3.74 -3.73
N ILE A 612 -5.06 2.75 -3.96
CA ILE A 612 -3.84 2.55 -3.16
C ILE A 612 -2.89 3.73 -3.36
N HIS A 613 -2.70 4.16 -4.61
CA HIS A 613 -1.87 5.33 -4.95
C HIS A 613 -2.31 6.55 -4.14
N ASP A 614 -3.57 6.95 -4.23
CA ASP A 614 -4.11 8.14 -3.55
C ASP A 614 -3.94 8.08 -2.03
N ARG A 615 -4.22 6.93 -1.41
CA ARG A 615 -4.07 6.73 0.05
C ARG A 615 -2.67 7.10 0.56
N TYR A 616 -1.65 6.81 -0.24
CA TYR A 616 -0.25 7.08 0.13
C TYR A 616 0.23 8.45 -0.35
N MET A 617 -0.18 8.87 -1.54
CA MET A 617 0.13 10.21 -2.04
C MET A 617 -0.41 11.31 -1.11
N ASP A 618 -1.65 11.17 -0.64
CA ASP A 618 -2.31 12.08 0.32
C ASP A 618 -1.49 12.27 1.61
N LYS A 619 -0.88 11.19 2.11
CA LYS A 619 -0.07 11.22 3.34
C LYS A 619 1.37 11.69 3.10
N ILE A 620 2.00 11.21 2.04
CA ILE A 620 3.43 11.43 1.76
C ILE A 620 3.67 12.87 1.27
N TYR A 621 2.68 13.45 0.59
CA TYR A 621 2.76 14.80 0.07
C TYR A 621 1.93 15.80 0.89
N SER A 622 1.55 15.45 2.11
CA SER A 622 0.97 16.39 3.07
C SER A 622 2.04 17.34 3.63
N PHE A 623 1.62 18.47 4.20
CA PHE A 623 2.54 19.36 4.93
C PHE A 623 3.14 18.68 6.17
N GLU A 624 2.40 17.76 6.79
CA GLU A 624 2.82 17.01 7.99
C GLU A 624 3.94 16.00 7.69
N PHE A 625 4.15 15.60 6.43
CA PHE A 625 5.16 14.60 6.08
C PHE A 625 6.59 14.98 6.51
N GLY A 626 6.93 16.27 6.42
CA GLY A 626 8.24 16.77 6.87
C GLY A 626 8.41 16.78 8.38
N GLU A 627 7.30 16.80 9.12
CA GLU A 627 7.26 16.82 10.59
C GLU A 627 7.35 15.41 11.19
N LEU A 628 7.12 14.36 10.38
CA LEU A 628 7.20 12.98 10.80
C LEU A 628 8.64 12.56 11.17
N GLU A 629 8.75 11.79 12.25
CA GLU A 629 10.01 11.18 12.66
C GLU A 629 10.53 10.24 11.55
N PRO A 630 11.86 10.07 11.38
CA PRO A 630 12.42 9.21 10.33
C PRO A 630 11.88 7.77 10.36
N PHE A 631 11.56 7.26 11.55
CA PHE A 631 10.93 5.94 11.71
C PHE A 631 9.51 5.90 11.15
N GLU A 632 8.69 6.93 11.41
CA GLU A 632 7.31 7.01 10.91
C GLU A 632 7.27 7.15 9.39
N ARG A 633 8.20 7.93 8.83
CA ARG A 633 8.42 8.01 7.37
C ARG A 633 8.77 6.64 6.80
N HIS A 634 9.72 5.93 7.40
CA HIS A 634 10.09 4.58 6.96
C HIS A 634 8.92 3.58 7.06
N GLN A 635 8.12 3.66 8.13
CA GLN A 635 6.93 2.84 8.30
C GLN A 635 5.90 3.14 7.21
N LEU A 636 5.62 4.42 6.93
CA LEU A 636 4.69 4.83 5.88
C LEU A 636 5.12 4.31 4.50
N LEU A 637 6.42 4.39 4.19
CA LEU A 637 6.99 3.83 2.96
C LEU A 637 6.84 2.31 2.89
N SER A 638 7.12 1.62 3.99
CA SER A 638 7.01 0.15 4.08
C SER A 638 5.57 -0.31 3.89
N GLU A 639 4.61 0.35 4.53
CA GLU A 639 3.18 0.08 4.34
C GLU A 639 2.73 0.33 2.89
N ALA A 640 3.25 1.38 2.25
CA ALA A 640 2.95 1.68 0.85
C ALA A 640 3.41 0.52 -0.04
N ARG A 641 4.66 0.09 0.11
CA ARG A 641 5.23 -1.04 -0.63
C ARG A 641 4.46 -2.33 -0.40
N ASP A 642 4.12 -2.64 0.84
CA ASP A 642 3.44 -3.88 1.19
C ASP A 642 2.03 -3.96 0.57
N HIS A 643 1.29 -2.84 0.53
CA HIS A 643 -0.01 -2.82 -0.15
C HIS A 643 0.10 -2.89 -1.67
N HIS A 644 1.09 -2.24 -2.30
CA HIS A 644 1.35 -2.39 -3.74
C HIS A 644 1.68 -3.85 -4.07
N MET A 645 2.59 -4.45 -3.29
CA MET A 645 2.97 -5.86 -3.46
C MET A 645 1.80 -6.81 -3.25
N THR A 646 0.96 -6.54 -2.25
CA THR A 646 -0.26 -7.32 -1.98
C THR A 646 -1.24 -7.23 -3.15
N PHE A 647 -1.48 -6.02 -3.67
CA PHE A 647 -2.29 -5.83 -4.87
C PHE A 647 -1.74 -6.65 -6.05
N PHE A 648 -0.43 -6.56 -6.31
CA PHE A 648 0.20 -7.29 -7.40
C PHE A 648 0.06 -8.82 -7.24
N ARG A 649 0.30 -9.34 -6.03
CA ARG A 649 0.21 -10.79 -5.73
C ARG A 649 -1.22 -11.33 -5.79
N GLN A 650 -2.22 -10.46 -5.60
CA GLN A 650 -3.63 -10.83 -5.67
C GLN A 650 -4.21 -10.69 -7.08
N MET A 651 -3.46 -10.12 -8.03
CA MET A 651 -3.90 -10.06 -9.42
C MET A 651 -4.17 -11.46 -9.97
N GLY A 652 -5.33 -11.62 -10.62
CA GLY A 652 -5.69 -12.87 -11.28
C GLY A 652 -4.81 -13.15 -12.50
N ARG A 653 -4.83 -14.41 -12.97
CA ARG A 653 -4.03 -14.84 -14.14
C ARG A 653 -4.28 -14.02 -15.41
N ASP A 654 -5.47 -13.44 -15.54
CA ASP A 654 -5.88 -12.64 -16.70
C ASP A 654 -5.23 -11.24 -16.70
N LEU A 655 -4.67 -10.80 -15.57
CA LEU A 655 -3.95 -9.53 -15.40
C LEU A 655 -2.43 -9.71 -15.35
N GLU A 656 -1.94 -10.95 -15.44
CA GLU A 656 -0.52 -11.23 -15.53
C GLU A 656 -0.01 -11.09 -16.97
N LEU A 657 1.09 -10.36 -17.14
CA LEU A 657 1.79 -10.27 -18.42
C LEU A 657 2.49 -11.60 -18.72
N ARG A 658 2.04 -12.27 -19.77
CA ARG A 658 2.59 -13.57 -20.22
C ARG A 658 2.71 -13.55 -21.73
N LYS A 659 3.53 -14.42 -22.32
CA LYS A 659 3.67 -14.52 -23.80
C LYS A 659 2.31 -14.66 -24.52
N ASN A 660 1.31 -15.25 -23.87
CA ASN A 660 -0.04 -15.46 -24.43
C ASN A 660 -1.07 -14.40 -24.01
N ASN A 661 -0.70 -13.43 -23.16
CA ASN A 661 -1.55 -12.36 -22.69
C ASN A 661 -0.77 -11.04 -22.69
N MET A 662 -0.79 -10.36 -23.84
CA MET A 662 -0.15 -9.07 -24.07
C MET A 662 -1.19 -7.99 -24.36
N ASN A 663 -2.29 -7.99 -23.60
CA ASN A 663 -3.34 -6.98 -23.74
C ASN A 663 -2.76 -5.58 -23.41
N PRO A 664 -2.91 -4.58 -24.32
CA PRO A 664 -2.42 -3.21 -24.09
C PRO A 664 -2.93 -2.57 -22.79
N GLN A 665 -4.17 -2.85 -22.38
CA GLN A 665 -4.75 -2.32 -21.13
C GLN A 665 -4.09 -2.94 -19.89
N VAL A 666 -3.73 -4.22 -19.95
CA VAL A 666 -2.95 -4.87 -18.88
C VAL A 666 -1.55 -4.25 -18.82
N ILE A 667 -0.91 -4.01 -19.97
CA ILE A 667 0.40 -3.33 -19.99
C ILE A 667 0.30 -1.95 -19.34
N LEU A 668 -0.75 -1.17 -19.65
CA LEU A 668 -0.99 0.13 -19.03
C LEU A 668 -1.20 0.05 -17.51
N LEU A 669 -1.91 -0.96 -17.02
CA LEU A 669 -2.05 -1.21 -15.58
C LEU A 669 -0.69 -1.41 -14.90
N HIS A 670 0.18 -2.22 -15.50
CA HIS A 670 1.54 -2.45 -15.00
C HIS A 670 2.43 -1.20 -15.11
N MET A 671 2.20 -0.34 -16.12
CA MET A 671 2.85 0.97 -16.20
C MET A 671 2.40 1.88 -15.06
N VAL A 672 1.09 1.94 -14.77
CA VAL A 672 0.54 2.73 -13.65
C VAL A 672 1.07 2.22 -12.31
N TYR A 673 1.19 0.90 -12.11
CA TYR A 673 1.77 0.30 -10.92
C TYR A 673 3.21 0.80 -10.65
N ASN A 674 4.08 0.73 -11.66
CA ASN A 674 5.46 1.17 -11.53
C ASN A 674 5.58 2.70 -11.40
N MET A 675 4.72 3.46 -12.09
CA MET A 675 4.64 4.91 -11.95
C MET A 675 4.27 5.29 -10.50
N SER A 676 3.29 4.60 -9.91
CA SER A 676 2.89 4.83 -8.51
C SER A 676 4.05 4.60 -7.55
N LEU A 677 4.81 3.51 -7.72
CA LEU A 677 6.02 3.25 -6.93
C LEU A 677 7.05 4.37 -7.07
N LEU A 678 7.33 4.83 -8.30
CA LEU A 678 8.25 5.95 -8.50
C LEU A 678 7.82 7.22 -7.78
N LEU A 679 6.54 7.59 -7.86
CA LEU A 679 6.02 8.79 -7.21
C LEU A 679 5.99 8.69 -5.68
N ILE A 680 5.67 7.52 -5.12
CA ILE A 680 5.62 7.29 -3.67
C ILE A 680 7.01 7.30 -3.05
N HIS A 681 8.00 6.70 -3.73
CA HIS A 681 9.36 6.60 -3.21
C HIS A 681 10.17 7.89 -3.39
N ARG A 682 9.74 8.78 -4.29
CA ARG A 682 10.45 10.01 -4.65
C ARG A 682 10.85 10.89 -3.45
N PRO A 683 9.97 11.21 -2.47
CA PRO A 683 10.34 12.12 -1.37
C PRO A 683 11.36 11.52 -0.41
N TYR A 684 11.52 10.20 -0.42
CA TYR A 684 12.44 9.48 0.45
C TYR A 684 13.87 9.42 -0.10
N LEU A 685 14.10 9.89 -1.34
CA LEU A 685 15.45 9.97 -1.91
C LEU A 685 16.35 10.97 -1.17
N ARG A 686 15.76 11.96 -0.47
CA ARG A 686 16.48 12.92 0.39
C ARG A 686 16.81 12.39 1.79
N GLU A 687 16.29 11.21 2.16
CA GLU A 687 16.64 10.61 3.44
C GLU A 687 18.15 10.33 3.50
N PRO A 688 18.76 10.30 4.70
CA PRO A 688 20.20 10.05 4.83
C PRO A 688 20.62 8.79 4.09
N ARG A 689 21.74 8.84 3.34
CA ARG A 689 22.20 7.73 2.47
C ARG A 689 22.32 6.38 3.17
N GLY A 690 22.64 6.38 4.46
CA GLY A 690 22.74 5.17 5.28
C GLY A 690 21.41 4.59 5.78
N SER A 691 20.29 5.31 5.62
CA SER A 691 18.98 4.90 6.14
C SER A 691 18.33 3.81 5.28
N ALA A 692 17.57 2.92 5.92
CA ALA A 692 16.80 1.90 5.22
C ALA A 692 15.78 2.50 4.23
N ALA A 693 15.19 3.66 4.54
CA ALA A 693 14.25 4.35 3.65
C ALA A 693 14.92 4.86 2.37
N HIS A 694 16.13 5.42 2.47
CA HIS A 694 16.91 5.87 1.31
C HIS A 694 17.33 4.69 0.43
N GLN A 695 17.86 3.61 1.04
CA GLN A 695 18.31 2.42 0.31
C GLN A 695 17.17 1.75 -0.44
N LEU A 696 16.03 1.57 0.25
CA LEU A 696 14.83 1.03 -0.37
C LEU A 696 14.34 1.90 -1.53
N SER A 697 14.27 3.21 -1.33
CA SER A 697 13.78 4.14 -2.36
C SER A 697 14.68 4.22 -3.56
N THR A 698 16.00 4.18 -3.38
CA THR A 698 16.97 4.13 -4.48
C THR A 698 16.83 2.84 -5.28
N ARG A 699 16.69 1.69 -4.61
CA ARG A 699 16.48 0.39 -5.25
C ARG A 699 15.19 0.37 -6.06
N THR A 700 14.07 0.75 -5.44
CA THR A 700 12.76 0.79 -6.09
C THR A 700 12.73 1.78 -7.24
N ASN A 701 13.36 2.96 -7.10
CA ASN A 701 13.45 3.94 -8.18
C ASN A 701 14.13 3.34 -9.42
N MET A 702 15.25 2.66 -9.23
CA MET A 702 15.98 2.02 -10.31
C MET A 702 15.19 0.89 -10.97
N THR A 703 14.64 -0.04 -10.17
CA THR A 703 13.91 -1.20 -10.70
C THR A 703 12.65 -0.76 -11.44
N SER A 704 11.81 0.09 -10.83
CA SER A 704 10.54 0.51 -11.43
C SER A 704 10.74 1.40 -12.66
N ALA A 705 11.79 2.22 -12.72
CA ALA A 705 12.11 2.99 -13.91
C ALA A 705 12.56 2.09 -15.08
N HIS A 706 13.34 1.04 -14.79
CA HIS A 706 13.72 0.04 -15.80
C HIS A 706 12.54 -0.78 -16.29
N ASP A 707 11.67 -1.23 -15.39
CA ASP A 707 10.47 -2.00 -15.72
C ASP A 707 9.49 -1.17 -16.55
N LEU A 708 9.33 0.13 -16.25
CA LEU A 708 8.56 1.04 -17.10
C LEU A 708 9.09 1.09 -18.53
N VAL A 709 10.40 1.19 -18.74
CA VAL A 709 10.98 1.21 -20.10
C VAL A 709 10.73 -0.10 -20.84
N ARG A 710 10.78 -1.24 -20.13
CA ARG A 710 10.41 -2.54 -20.70
C ARG A 710 8.94 -2.56 -21.12
N LEU A 711 8.05 -2.06 -20.27
CA LEU A 711 6.61 -1.99 -20.53
C LEU A 711 6.29 -1.03 -21.68
N ILE A 712 6.98 0.10 -21.78
CA ILE A 712 6.85 1.07 -22.89
C ILE A 712 7.20 0.39 -24.22
N ARG A 713 8.32 -0.32 -24.29
CA ARG A 713 8.72 -1.08 -25.50
C ARG A 713 7.69 -2.15 -25.86
N GLN A 714 7.16 -2.85 -24.85
CA GLN A 714 6.14 -3.86 -25.05
C GLN A 714 4.82 -3.25 -25.53
N TYR A 715 4.39 -2.11 -24.98
CA TYR A 715 3.21 -1.39 -25.44
C TYR A 715 3.38 -0.92 -26.89
N ASP A 716 4.53 -0.33 -27.23
CA ASP A 716 4.82 0.14 -28.58
C ASP A 716 4.73 -0.99 -29.62
N LYS A 717 5.14 -2.21 -29.23
CA LYS A 717 5.04 -3.40 -30.06
C LYS A 717 3.59 -3.85 -30.29
N GLU A 718 2.75 -3.83 -29.25
CA GLU A 718 1.40 -4.41 -29.30
C GLU A 718 0.31 -3.43 -29.78
N ALA A 719 0.43 -2.13 -29.44
CA ALA A 719 -0.60 -1.13 -29.75
C ALA A 719 -0.07 0.17 -30.38
N ARG A 720 1.26 0.32 -30.49
CA ARG A 720 1.97 1.55 -30.86
C ARG A 720 1.78 2.68 -29.86
N MET A 721 2.86 3.36 -29.50
CA MET A 721 2.81 4.49 -28.55
C MET A 721 1.98 5.67 -29.05
N GLU A 722 1.83 5.83 -30.37
CA GLU A 722 0.96 6.84 -31.00
C GLU A 722 -0.50 6.77 -30.53
N ASN A 723 -0.99 5.56 -30.25
CA ASN A 723 -2.37 5.28 -29.83
C ASN A 723 -2.55 5.20 -28.31
N ALA A 724 -1.47 5.36 -27.55
CA ALA A 724 -1.54 5.28 -26.10
C ALA A 724 -2.45 6.38 -25.53
N PRO A 725 -3.24 6.09 -24.49
CA PRO A 725 -4.09 7.10 -23.86
C PRO A 725 -3.24 8.23 -23.25
N PHE A 726 -3.78 9.44 -23.18
CA PHE A 726 -3.03 10.63 -22.78
C PHE A 726 -2.34 10.50 -21.40
N PHE A 727 -2.94 9.78 -20.45
CA PHE A 727 -2.34 9.57 -19.13
C PHE A 727 -1.09 8.66 -19.17
N ALA A 728 -0.88 7.88 -20.23
CA ALA A 728 0.36 7.12 -20.40
C ALA A 728 1.58 8.05 -20.53
N VAL A 729 1.38 9.30 -20.98
CA VAL A 729 2.43 10.33 -21.03
C VAL A 729 2.99 10.56 -19.62
N HIS A 730 2.11 10.55 -18.59
CA HIS A 730 2.52 10.71 -17.21
C HIS A 730 3.41 9.56 -16.73
N CYS A 731 3.11 8.32 -17.11
CA CYS A 731 3.94 7.15 -16.82
C CYS A 731 5.33 7.26 -17.49
N VAL A 732 5.36 7.58 -18.79
CA VAL A 732 6.60 7.72 -19.56
C VAL A 732 7.47 8.84 -19.01
N LEU A 733 6.89 10.00 -18.73
CA LEU A 733 7.60 11.16 -18.20
C LEU A 733 8.12 10.91 -16.78
N THR A 734 7.36 10.22 -15.92
CA THR A 734 7.81 9.85 -14.57
C THR A 734 9.02 8.89 -14.61
N ALA A 735 9.03 7.94 -15.54
CA ALA A 735 10.19 7.09 -15.79
C ALA A 735 11.38 7.91 -16.32
N ALA A 736 11.14 8.80 -17.29
CA ALA A 736 12.17 9.62 -17.91
C ALA A 736 12.88 10.51 -16.89
N VAL A 737 12.13 11.20 -16.01
CA VAL A 737 12.69 12.02 -14.93
C VAL A 737 13.55 11.17 -13.97
N SER A 738 13.07 9.97 -13.61
CA SER A 738 13.81 9.06 -12.71
C SER A 738 15.10 8.53 -13.36
N LEU A 739 15.07 8.20 -14.65
CA LEU A 739 16.26 7.76 -15.40
C LEU A 739 17.24 8.91 -15.61
N LEU A 740 16.76 10.13 -15.82
CA LEU A 740 17.60 11.31 -15.94
C LEU A 740 18.28 11.62 -14.60
N LEU A 741 17.58 11.45 -13.47
CA LEU A 741 18.17 11.51 -12.14
C LEU A 741 19.28 10.45 -12.00
N ASN A 742 19.01 9.20 -12.36
CA ASN A 742 20.01 8.13 -12.29
C ASN A 742 21.22 8.36 -13.24
N ALA A 743 21.05 9.15 -14.31
CA ALA A 743 22.14 9.58 -15.18
C ALA A 743 23.09 10.60 -14.51
N THR A 744 22.68 11.26 -13.42
CA THR A 744 23.56 12.11 -12.61
C THR A 744 24.47 11.33 -11.67
N SER A 745 24.24 10.01 -11.52
CA SER A 745 24.98 9.17 -10.59
C SER A 745 26.49 9.13 -10.88
N THR A 746 27.27 9.06 -9.82
CA THR A 746 28.73 8.85 -9.87
C THR A 746 29.11 7.47 -10.43
N ASN A 747 28.22 6.47 -10.35
CA ASN A 747 28.46 5.13 -10.87
C ASN A 747 28.31 5.10 -12.40
N SER A 748 29.40 4.78 -13.11
CA SER A 748 29.44 4.75 -14.58
C SER A 748 28.47 3.77 -15.22
N THR A 749 28.25 2.61 -14.58
CA THR A 749 27.36 1.56 -15.09
C THR A 749 25.90 2.00 -14.98
N ILE A 750 25.50 2.50 -13.80
CA ILE A 750 24.15 3.04 -13.57
C ILE A 750 23.89 4.21 -14.54
N ARG A 751 24.85 5.12 -14.67
CA ARG A 751 24.76 6.26 -15.57
C ARG A 751 24.57 5.84 -17.03
N SER A 752 25.45 4.98 -17.55
CA SER A 752 25.41 4.53 -18.96
C SER A 752 24.10 3.82 -19.30
N GLN A 753 23.68 2.90 -18.43
CA GLN A 753 22.42 2.17 -18.59
C GLN A 753 21.20 3.09 -18.53
N SER A 754 21.20 4.05 -17.59
CA SER A 754 20.10 5.01 -17.44
C SER A 754 19.98 5.93 -18.64
N VAL A 755 21.10 6.37 -19.22
CA VAL A 755 21.11 7.18 -20.46
C VAL A 755 20.47 6.43 -21.62
N HIS A 756 20.85 5.17 -21.86
CA HIS A 756 20.27 4.39 -22.95
C HIS A 756 18.76 4.22 -22.79
N ARG A 757 18.30 3.90 -21.56
CA ARG A 757 16.89 3.72 -21.25
C ARG A 757 16.10 5.02 -21.28
N PHE A 758 16.70 6.13 -20.82
CA PHE A 758 16.12 7.46 -20.89
C PHE A 758 15.78 7.85 -22.34
N ARG A 759 16.66 7.54 -23.29
CA ARG A 759 16.42 7.81 -24.72
C ARG A 759 15.19 7.07 -25.26
N VAL A 760 14.89 5.87 -24.76
CA VAL A 760 13.66 5.15 -25.11
C VAL A 760 12.42 5.91 -24.66
N CYS A 761 12.44 6.51 -23.47
CA CYS A 761 11.33 7.35 -23.02
C CYS A 761 11.18 8.61 -23.89
N VAL A 762 12.29 9.23 -24.28
CA VAL A 762 12.27 10.40 -25.20
C VAL A 762 11.69 10.00 -26.56
N ASP A 763 12.16 8.89 -27.16
CA ASP A 763 11.62 8.35 -28.40
C ASP A 763 10.12 8.03 -28.29
N ALA A 764 9.68 7.48 -27.14
CA ALA A 764 8.27 7.19 -26.91
C ALA A 764 7.43 8.47 -26.82
N LEU A 765 7.90 9.51 -26.12
CA LEU A 765 7.22 10.80 -26.03
C LEU A 765 7.13 11.49 -27.40
N ASP A 766 8.19 11.45 -28.22
CA ASP A 766 8.17 12.00 -29.58
C ASP A 766 7.09 11.37 -30.48
N LYS A 767 6.79 10.08 -30.27
CA LYS A 767 5.74 9.36 -31.03
C LYS A 767 4.33 9.67 -30.54
N MET A 768 4.16 10.13 -29.30
CA MET A 768 2.83 10.33 -28.72
C MET A 768 2.18 11.60 -29.25
N ARG A 769 0.93 11.50 -29.71
CA ARG A 769 0.21 12.62 -30.35
C ARG A 769 -0.24 13.75 -29.42
N TRP A 770 -0.12 13.55 -28.11
CA TRP A 770 -0.71 14.46 -27.11
C TRP A 770 0.16 15.71 -26.91
N PRO A 771 -0.41 16.93 -26.84
CA PRO A 771 0.33 18.17 -26.55
C PRO A 771 1.21 18.07 -25.31
N ARG A 772 0.75 17.34 -24.29
CA ARG A 772 1.47 17.05 -23.06
C ARG A 772 2.82 16.35 -23.28
N ALA A 773 2.94 15.51 -24.30
CA ALA A 773 4.18 14.81 -24.60
C ALA A 773 5.27 15.80 -25.06
N ASN A 774 4.90 16.75 -25.92
CA ASN A 774 5.79 17.84 -26.36
C ASN A 774 6.26 18.72 -25.20
N ARG A 775 5.34 19.08 -24.30
CA ARG A 775 5.69 19.85 -23.09
C ARG A 775 6.59 19.03 -22.15
N GLY A 776 6.35 17.73 -22.04
CA GLY A 776 7.22 16.79 -21.33
C GLY A 776 8.63 16.73 -21.88
N LEU A 777 8.80 16.71 -23.21
CA LEU A 777 10.11 16.76 -23.87
C LEU A 777 10.87 18.06 -23.57
N LEU A 778 10.17 19.20 -23.56
CA LEU A 778 10.77 20.50 -23.18
C LEU A 778 11.25 20.47 -21.72
N LEU A 779 10.42 19.98 -20.80
CA LEU A 779 10.80 19.80 -19.41
C LEU A 779 12.07 18.93 -19.28
N LEU A 780 12.13 17.78 -19.97
CA LEU A 780 13.29 16.90 -19.92
C LEU A 780 14.56 17.55 -20.48
N LYS A 781 14.45 18.38 -21.52
CA LYS A 781 15.58 19.18 -22.03
C LYS A 781 16.06 20.16 -20.98
N GLU A 782 15.17 20.91 -20.34
CA GLU A 782 15.53 21.88 -19.30
C GLU A 782 16.18 21.20 -18.09
N LEU A 783 15.62 20.08 -17.61
CA LEU A 783 16.21 19.29 -16.53
C LEU A 783 17.60 18.75 -16.90
N ALA A 784 17.79 18.27 -18.14
CA ALA A 784 19.10 17.78 -18.58
C ALA A 784 20.17 18.87 -18.60
N HIS A 785 19.81 20.10 -18.95
CA HIS A 785 20.70 21.27 -18.86
C HIS A 785 20.98 21.62 -17.39
N ARG A 786 19.92 21.74 -16.58
CA ARG A 786 20.01 22.11 -15.16
C ARG A 786 20.85 21.13 -14.35
N TRP A 787 20.70 19.83 -14.60
CA TRP A 787 21.44 18.76 -13.92
C TRP A 787 22.77 18.41 -14.61
N LYS A 788 23.20 19.19 -15.60
CA LYS A 788 24.50 19.05 -16.29
C LYS A 788 24.70 17.67 -16.95
N VAL A 789 23.62 17.07 -17.47
CA VAL A 789 23.60 15.74 -18.13
C VAL A 789 23.06 15.82 -19.57
N VAL A 790 23.34 16.92 -20.29
CA VAL A 790 22.87 17.15 -21.67
C VAL A 790 23.27 16.02 -22.63
N SER A 791 24.40 15.34 -22.40
CA SER A 791 24.84 14.17 -23.17
C SER A 791 23.87 12.97 -23.10
N ALA A 792 22.96 12.95 -22.12
CA ALA A 792 21.91 11.95 -22.02
C ALA A 792 20.86 12.09 -23.14
N LEU A 793 20.60 13.31 -23.61
CA LEU A 793 19.62 13.59 -24.66
C LEU A 793 20.03 12.94 -25.99
N PRO A 794 19.06 12.47 -26.81
CA PRO A 794 19.32 12.16 -28.21
C PRO A 794 19.86 13.39 -28.94
N MET A 795 20.71 13.19 -29.97
CA MET A 795 21.35 14.28 -30.73
C MET A 795 20.34 15.31 -31.30
N ARG A 796 19.14 14.87 -31.70
CA ARG A 796 18.09 15.76 -32.21
C ARG A 796 17.53 16.73 -31.15
N HIS A 797 17.75 16.46 -29.87
CA HIS A 797 17.28 17.26 -28.73
C HIS A 797 18.42 17.96 -27.97
N SER A 798 19.69 17.75 -28.34
CA SER A 798 20.85 18.34 -27.65
C SER A 798 21.21 19.76 -28.10
N VAL A 799 20.43 20.37 -29.00
CA VAL A 799 20.62 21.76 -29.45
C VAL A 799 20.22 22.74 -28.33
N PRO A 800 21.02 23.78 -28.03
CA PRO A 800 20.72 24.73 -26.97
C PRO A 800 19.36 25.42 -27.14
N LEU A 801 18.57 25.48 -26.06
CA LEU A 801 17.34 26.26 -25.95
C LEU A 801 17.69 27.76 -26.05
N GLY A 802 17.75 28.31 -27.27
CA GLY A 802 18.12 29.71 -27.47
C GLY A 802 18.35 30.22 -28.90
N MET A 803 18.25 29.40 -29.94
CA MET A 803 18.25 29.91 -31.32
C MET A 803 16.91 29.65 -31.99
N ALA A 804 16.00 30.62 -31.85
CA ALA A 804 14.96 30.81 -32.84
C ALA A 804 15.65 31.02 -34.20
N THR A 805 15.41 30.11 -35.13
CA THR A 805 15.82 30.25 -36.52
C THR A 805 15.11 31.48 -37.09
N THR A 806 15.87 32.55 -37.28
CA THR A 806 15.52 33.56 -38.27
C THR A 806 15.47 32.86 -39.63
N ALA A 807 14.32 32.96 -40.28
CA ALA A 807 14.12 32.50 -41.65
C ALA A 807 15.21 33.06 -42.55
N THR A 808 15.87 32.20 -43.32
CA THR A 808 16.49 32.55 -44.62
C THR A 808 16.60 31.29 -45.50
N PRO A 809 16.62 31.47 -46.84
CA PRO A 809 15.73 30.74 -47.75
C PRO A 809 16.32 29.45 -48.32
N GLN A 810 15.44 28.70 -48.98
CA GLN A 810 15.73 27.51 -49.78
C GLN A 810 16.94 27.69 -50.69
N VAL A 811 17.86 26.73 -50.61
CA VAL A 811 18.76 26.38 -51.71
C VAL A 811 18.59 24.89 -51.94
N GLU A 812 18.00 24.55 -53.08
CA GLU A 812 18.06 23.22 -53.67
C GLU A 812 19.53 22.90 -53.96
N ASP A 813 20.02 21.76 -53.47
CA ASP A 813 21.15 21.09 -54.10
C ASP A 813 20.93 19.57 -54.07
N THR A 814 20.86 19.04 -55.28
CA THR A 814 20.68 17.64 -55.63
C THR A 814 22.02 16.89 -55.65
N VAL A 815 21.97 15.59 -55.31
CA VAL A 815 22.92 14.50 -55.65
C VAL A 815 24.19 14.37 -54.78
N ASN A 816 24.33 13.31 -53.97
CA ASN A 816 24.74 11.97 -54.42
C ASN A 816 24.71 10.94 -53.27
N ASP A 817 24.20 9.74 -53.59
CA ASP A 817 24.27 8.53 -52.78
C ASP A 817 25.72 8.08 -52.52
N SER A 818 26.01 7.71 -51.28
CA SER A 818 26.60 6.41 -50.89
C SER A 818 27.29 6.52 -49.54
N LEU A 819 26.57 6.28 -48.45
CA LEU A 819 27.16 5.69 -47.25
C LEU A 819 26.16 4.70 -46.69
N ASP A 820 26.41 3.43 -46.96
CA ASP A 820 25.67 2.30 -46.45
C ASP A 820 25.89 2.19 -44.93
N TRP A 821 24.97 2.76 -44.16
CA TRP A 821 24.96 2.69 -42.69
C TRP A 821 24.63 1.29 -42.16
N GLY A 822 24.35 0.31 -43.04
CA GLY A 822 24.07 -1.08 -42.68
C GLY A 822 25.26 -1.85 -42.10
N MET A 823 26.49 -1.30 -42.17
CA MET A 823 27.71 -2.01 -41.75
C MET A 823 28.38 -1.52 -40.46
N LEU A 824 27.86 -0.48 -39.78
CA LEU A 824 28.41 -0.01 -38.50
C LEU A 824 27.63 -0.49 -37.26
N PHE A 825 26.55 -1.26 -37.48
CA PHE A 825 25.71 -1.87 -36.43
C PHE A 825 25.90 -3.39 -36.29
N ALA A 826 26.94 -3.98 -36.90
CA ALA A 826 27.10 -5.43 -36.95
C ALA A 826 27.78 -6.08 -35.72
N ASN A 827 28.20 -5.34 -34.70
CA ASN A 827 28.83 -5.93 -33.51
C ASN A 827 28.42 -5.17 -32.24
N LEU A 828 27.28 -5.57 -31.67
CA LEU A 828 26.88 -5.54 -30.24
C LEU A 828 25.36 -5.73 -30.05
N GLU A 829 24.65 -6.29 -31.04
CA GLU A 829 23.39 -6.99 -30.80
C GLU A 829 23.71 -8.43 -30.34
N GLU A 830 23.93 -8.61 -29.03
CA GLU A 830 23.50 -9.88 -28.45
C GLU A 830 22.00 -9.73 -28.16
N PRO A 831 21.11 -10.44 -28.87
CA PRO A 831 19.71 -10.47 -28.53
C PRO A 831 19.59 -11.11 -27.15
N LEU A 832 19.16 -10.32 -26.16
CA LEU A 832 18.71 -10.85 -24.87
C LEU A 832 17.67 -11.93 -25.16
N ASN A 833 18.03 -13.19 -24.87
CA ASN A 833 17.21 -14.34 -25.18
C ASN A 833 15.94 -14.32 -24.30
N LEU A 834 14.85 -13.80 -24.88
CA LEU A 834 13.51 -13.70 -24.30
C LEU A 834 12.90 -15.07 -23.90
N ASP A 835 13.57 -16.19 -24.18
CA ASP A 835 13.14 -17.53 -23.74
C ASP A 835 13.59 -17.89 -22.32
N THR A 836 14.39 -17.05 -21.66
CA THR A 836 14.94 -17.34 -20.32
C THR A 836 14.41 -16.44 -19.20
N ILE A 837 13.59 -15.43 -19.50
CA ILE A 837 13.20 -14.40 -18.53
C ILE A 837 11.74 -14.56 -18.12
N ASP A 838 11.52 -14.73 -16.82
CA ASP A 838 10.19 -14.76 -16.21
C ASP A 838 9.57 -13.36 -16.19
N LEU A 839 8.38 -13.22 -16.79
CA LEU A 839 7.58 -11.99 -16.82
C LEU A 839 6.60 -11.91 -15.63
N SER A 840 6.55 -12.96 -14.78
CA SER A 840 5.59 -13.08 -13.69
C SER A 840 6.06 -12.53 -12.33
N THR A 841 7.29 -12.02 -12.24
CA THR A 841 7.86 -11.46 -11.02
C THR A 841 8.15 -9.96 -11.15
N PRO A 842 7.75 -9.12 -10.17
CA PRO A 842 7.75 -7.67 -10.28
C PRO A 842 9.10 -7.00 -9.97
N THR A 843 10.13 -7.77 -9.66
CA THR A 843 11.50 -7.28 -9.46
C THR A 843 12.46 -8.27 -10.10
N GLY A 844 12.98 -7.94 -11.28
CA GLY A 844 14.04 -8.73 -11.89
C GLY A 844 15.23 -8.84 -10.95
N GLU A 845 15.58 -10.06 -10.52
CA GLU A 845 16.82 -10.34 -9.80
C GLU A 845 18.01 -9.86 -10.66
N TRP A 846 18.72 -8.83 -10.19
CA TRP A 846 20.12 -8.64 -10.54
C TRP A 846 20.95 -9.16 -9.38
N VAL A 847 21.46 -10.38 -9.51
CA VAL A 847 22.59 -10.85 -8.70
C VAL A 847 23.84 -10.27 -9.37
N PHE A 848 24.44 -9.24 -8.78
CA PHE A 848 25.82 -8.88 -9.12
C PHE A 848 26.72 -10.02 -8.61
N HIS A 849 27.27 -10.81 -9.52
CA HIS A 849 28.51 -11.53 -9.22
C HIS A 849 29.66 -10.53 -9.43
N GLU A 850 30.49 -10.34 -8.41
CA GLU A 850 31.67 -9.45 -8.38
C GLU A 850 32.80 -9.84 -9.37
N SER A 851 32.48 -10.62 -10.40
CA SER A 851 33.42 -11.01 -11.43
C SER A 851 32.66 -11.12 -12.75
N ASP A 852 32.51 -9.99 -13.44
CA ASP A 852 32.59 -9.85 -14.90
C ASP A 852 32.45 -8.37 -15.31
#